data_AF-A0A3N2NV76-F1
#
_entry.id   AF-A0A3N2NV76-F1
#
_cell.length_a   1.000
_cell.length_b   1.000
_cell.length_c   1.000
_cell.angle_alpha   90.00
_cell.angle_beta   90.00
_cell.angle_gamma   90.00
#
_symmetry.space_group_name_H-M   'P 1'
#
loop_
_entity.id
_entity.type
_entity.pdbx_description
1 polymer ?
#
loop_
_entity_poly.entity_id
_entity_poly.type
_entity_poly.pdbx_seq_one_letter_code
_entity_poly.pdbx_strand_id
1 'polypeptide(L)'
;MIAVPRVVVSAPSSGHGKTAIAVGLLAALANRGLKAAGFKVGPDHTDAAYLGMAAGRLGRNLDPRLVGPQRIAPLFAHGAADVDIAVVEGTMGLFDSLAGRPETESTAAIATAVRAPVVLVVDVAAMGQSVAALAHGFRAYDEMLWLGGVILNRVASDRHEQLLRDALDDIGVPVFGALRRRDLPAVLPSRQHGVVPVMQRGVEAYRGIRRLGEAVAGALDLDRLLALARSAPRVPVEAWSAPQEVGEAQPGPGGEPRRRPVVALAGGPALSYSYAETAELLTAAGAEVVTLDPLRDEALPPGTDALVIGGALPETYGEELSANRRLCIAVAELARTGRPVIAEGAGLLWLAREFDGRPMCGVLPAVGTSLDRTVVGYREATARADSPVARVGTRVVGYKQHRGVLNPRAGQTPAWSWGGGPPEGFVWRRVHASQLMLHWASSPGIARRLVAAALAGPPARTAGPAPSAAPAAPGSGPTRPVSPAGVGAPARPVSPAGAAAPTGPASAGPTTRPGTPAGAAPSAPVPPAGPVPPAGPRAPARPAPSGAEAARPKAPVDGGPAVTSGSPGGPGRGEPAAAPVSPAAGAAGPERDAPVPPTPSRKPAPVSPAGPVGGVPVSPAAPAQAAPAAVPPAVPPDVPPVSPAAVPPAGPPPADPSDESGSAE
;
A
#
# COMPACT_ATOMS: atom_id res chain seq x y z
N MET A 1 -16.40 -23.27 -1.69
CA MET A 1 -17.18 -22.60 -0.63
C MET A 1 -16.32 -22.51 0.63
N ILE A 2 -16.32 -21.37 1.33
CA ILE A 2 -15.46 -21.15 2.50
C ILE A 2 -16.27 -20.74 3.73
N ALA A 3 -15.86 -21.24 4.90
CA ALA A 3 -16.50 -21.06 6.20
C ALA A 3 -15.57 -20.42 7.27
N VAL A 4 -14.45 -19.82 6.84
CA VAL A 4 -13.46 -19.22 7.75
C VAL A 4 -14.08 -18.04 8.53
N PRO A 5 -13.99 -18.03 9.88
CA PRO A 5 -14.41 -16.91 10.71
C PRO A 5 -13.69 -15.62 10.32
N ARG A 6 -14.37 -14.48 10.28
CA ARG A 6 -13.77 -13.25 9.76
C ARG A 6 -14.47 -11.97 10.19
N VAL A 7 -13.71 -10.89 10.26
CA VAL A 7 -14.20 -9.55 10.64
C VAL A 7 -13.50 -8.45 9.84
N VAL A 8 -14.24 -7.40 9.49
CA VAL A 8 -13.71 -6.20 8.82
C VAL A 8 -13.54 -5.09 9.86
N VAL A 9 -12.31 -4.63 10.08
CA VAL A 9 -11.98 -3.51 10.98
C VAL A 9 -12.01 -2.22 10.17
N SER A 10 -13.05 -1.41 10.38
CA SER A 10 -13.28 -0.15 9.65
C SER A 10 -13.42 1.03 10.60
N ALA A 11 -13.75 2.22 10.09
CA ALA A 11 -13.95 3.44 10.87
C ALA A 11 -14.81 4.46 10.11
N PRO A 12 -15.35 5.50 10.78
CA PRO A 12 -16.02 6.61 10.12
C PRO A 12 -15.11 7.35 9.12
N SER A 13 -13.82 7.50 9.44
CA SER A 13 -12.84 8.16 8.54
C SER A 13 -11.38 7.70 8.80
N SER A 14 -10.43 8.36 8.13
CA SER A 14 -8.99 8.23 8.40
C SER A 14 -8.59 8.78 9.77
N GLY A 15 -7.50 8.26 10.37
CA GLY A 15 -6.98 8.73 11.66
C GLY A 15 -7.60 8.07 12.92
N HIS A 16 -8.77 7.45 12.82
CA HIS A 16 -9.47 6.79 13.94
C HIS A 16 -8.73 5.59 14.58
N GLY A 17 -7.59 5.16 14.03
CA GLY A 17 -6.73 4.10 14.61
C GLY A 17 -6.96 2.67 14.10
N LYS A 18 -7.81 2.47 13.08
CA LYS A 18 -8.09 1.15 12.42
C LYS A 18 -6.88 0.22 12.38
N THR A 19 -5.80 0.67 11.74
CA THR A 19 -4.59 -0.11 11.48
C THR A 19 -3.95 -0.62 12.78
N ALA A 20 -3.91 0.21 13.83
CA ALA A 20 -3.37 -0.20 15.13
C ALA A 20 -4.26 -1.25 15.81
N ILE A 21 -5.59 -1.11 15.71
CA ILE A 21 -6.55 -2.09 16.23
C ILE A 21 -6.49 -3.41 15.46
N ALA A 22 -6.39 -3.37 14.12
CA ALA A 22 -6.30 -4.59 13.30
C ALA A 22 -4.99 -5.36 13.50
N VAL A 23 -3.85 -4.65 13.55
CA VAL A 23 -2.52 -5.22 13.85
C VAL A 23 -2.48 -5.76 15.27
N GLY A 24 -3.04 -5.04 16.26
CA GLY A 24 -3.13 -5.51 17.64
C GLY A 24 -4.07 -6.71 17.80
N LEU A 25 -5.19 -6.75 17.07
CA LEU A 25 -6.12 -7.88 17.07
C LEU A 25 -5.44 -9.14 16.51
N LEU A 26 -4.74 -9.03 15.37
CA LEU A 26 -3.96 -10.15 14.81
C LEU A 26 -2.89 -10.65 15.79
N ALA A 27 -2.13 -9.75 16.41
CA ALA A 27 -1.11 -10.11 17.40
C ALA A 27 -1.72 -10.75 18.67
N ALA A 28 -2.87 -10.27 19.14
CA ALA A 28 -3.59 -10.83 20.28
C ALA A 28 -4.15 -12.25 19.99
N LEU A 29 -4.64 -12.48 18.76
CA LEU A 29 -5.11 -13.79 18.29
C LEU A 29 -3.94 -14.77 18.14
N ALA A 30 -2.82 -14.34 17.56
CA ALA A 30 -1.60 -15.13 17.45
C ALA A 30 -1.03 -15.49 18.84
N ASN A 31 -1.04 -14.56 19.80
CA ASN A 31 -0.66 -14.81 21.20
C ASN A 31 -1.59 -15.83 21.91
N ARG A 32 -2.84 -15.99 21.45
CA ARG A 32 -3.77 -17.05 21.88
C ARG A 32 -3.57 -18.38 21.12
N GLY A 33 -2.55 -18.49 20.28
CA GLY A 33 -2.25 -19.69 19.48
C GLY A 33 -3.13 -19.87 18.25
N LEU A 34 -3.99 -18.90 17.92
CA LEU A 34 -4.87 -18.98 16.75
C LEU A 34 -4.10 -18.58 15.48
N LYS A 35 -4.23 -19.38 14.43
CA LYS A 35 -3.75 -19.04 13.09
C LYS A 35 -4.65 -17.92 12.57
N ALA A 36 -4.10 -16.74 12.33
CA ALA A 36 -4.83 -15.60 11.79
C ALA A 36 -4.34 -15.20 10.40
N ALA A 37 -5.21 -14.67 9.54
CA ALA A 37 -4.83 -14.05 8.27
C ALA A 37 -5.12 -12.53 8.28
N GLY A 38 -4.15 -11.73 7.81
CA GLY A 38 -4.27 -10.28 7.73
C GLY A 38 -4.43 -9.78 6.30
N PHE A 39 -5.50 -9.02 6.03
CA PHE A 39 -5.78 -8.43 4.72
C PHE A 39 -5.92 -6.91 4.82
N LYS A 40 -5.40 -6.20 3.83
CA LYS A 40 -5.54 -4.75 3.70
C LYS A 40 -6.44 -4.38 2.52
N VAL A 41 -7.50 -3.60 2.74
CA VAL A 41 -8.26 -3.00 1.64
C VAL A 41 -7.42 -1.92 0.94
N GLY A 42 -7.38 -1.97 -0.40
CA GLY A 42 -6.61 -1.05 -1.24
C GLY A 42 -5.11 -1.36 -1.31
N PRO A 43 -4.30 -0.46 -1.89
CA PRO A 43 -2.96 -0.77 -2.39
C PRO A 43 -1.82 -0.50 -1.38
N ASP A 44 -2.14 -0.28 -0.10
CA ASP A 44 -1.11 0.04 0.90
C ASP A 44 -0.34 -1.22 1.32
N HIS A 45 0.87 -1.36 0.81
CA HIS A 45 1.80 -2.42 1.17
C HIS A 45 2.35 -2.29 2.60
N THR A 46 2.37 -1.08 3.17
CA THR A 46 2.88 -0.82 4.53
C THR A 46 1.97 -1.45 5.56
N ASP A 47 0.69 -1.12 5.48
CA ASP A 47 -0.31 -1.64 6.40
C ASP A 47 -0.45 -3.17 6.22
N ALA A 48 -0.41 -3.68 4.97
CA ALA A 48 -0.39 -5.12 4.70
C ALA A 48 0.83 -5.83 5.33
N ALA A 49 2.02 -5.21 5.31
CA ALA A 49 3.22 -5.75 5.96
C ALA A 49 3.07 -5.85 7.49
N TYR A 50 2.52 -4.81 8.13
CA TYR A 50 2.26 -4.82 9.58
C TYR A 50 1.20 -5.87 9.98
N LEU A 51 0.14 -6.05 9.17
CA LEU A 51 -0.86 -7.09 9.38
C LEU A 51 -0.24 -8.49 9.24
N GLY A 52 0.58 -8.72 8.22
CA GLY A 52 1.30 -9.99 8.04
C GLY A 52 2.26 -10.30 9.20
N MET A 53 3.07 -9.33 9.61
CA MET A 53 4.00 -9.48 10.74
C MET A 53 3.27 -9.79 12.06
N ALA A 54 2.08 -9.22 12.29
CA ALA A 54 1.25 -9.53 13.45
C ALA A 54 0.57 -10.90 13.39
N ALA A 55 0.24 -11.37 12.18
CA ALA A 55 -0.35 -12.69 11.94
C ALA A 55 0.68 -13.84 11.92
N GLY A 56 1.98 -13.54 11.81
CA GLY A 56 3.01 -14.54 11.53
C GLY A 56 2.89 -15.18 10.14
N ARG A 57 2.23 -14.49 9.19
CA ARG A 57 1.91 -14.97 7.83
C ARG A 57 2.12 -13.86 6.81
N LEU A 58 2.05 -14.18 5.51
CA LEU A 58 2.11 -13.18 4.46
C LEU A 58 0.80 -12.36 4.42
N GLY A 59 0.88 -11.06 4.69
CA GLY A 59 -0.26 -10.14 4.57
C GLY A 59 -0.59 -9.85 3.11
N ARG A 60 -1.87 -9.72 2.77
CA ARG A 60 -2.35 -9.55 1.39
C ARG A 60 -3.14 -8.25 1.19
N ASN A 61 -3.17 -7.73 -0.03
CA ASN A 61 -3.99 -6.60 -0.41
C ASN A 61 -5.28 -7.08 -1.12
N LEU A 62 -6.41 -6.44 -0.80
CA LEU A 62 -7.71 -6.64 -1.43
C LEU A 62 -8.10 -5.31 -2.09
N ASP A 63 -7.63 -5.13 -3.32
CA ASP A 63 -7.80 -3.90 -4.10
C ASP A 63 -8.69 -4.15 -5.33
N PRO A 64 -9.99 -3.79 -5.27
CA PRO A 64 -10.93 -4.07 -6.34
C PRO A 64 -10.69 -3.21 -7.58
N ARG A 65 -9.92 -2.12 -7.46
CA ARG A 65 -9.52 -1.27 -8.58
C ARG A 65 -8.36 -1.90 -9.36
N LEU A 66 -7.44 -2.57 -8.66
CA LEU A 66 -6.29 -3.24 -9.27
C LEU A 66 -6.61 -4.65 -9.78
N VAL A 67 -7.39 -5.46 -9.04
CA VAL A 67 -7.72 -6.85 -9.42
C VAL A 67 -9.12 -7.03 -10.02
N GLY A 68 -10.00 -6.05 -9.89
CA GLY A 68 -11.43 -6.17 -10.22
C GLY A 68 -12.25 -6.73 -9.05
N PRO A 69 -13.47 -6.22 -8.78
CA PRO A 69 -14.31 -6.68 -7.66
C PRO A 69 -14.54 -8.20 -7.64
N GLN A 70 -14.66 -8.82 -8.80
CA GLN A 70 -14.88 -10.26 -8.97
C GLN A 70 -13.73 -11.13 -8.43
N ARG A 71 -12.51 -10.58 -8.29
CA ARG A 71 -11.35 -11.31 -7.73
C ARG A 71 -11.23 -11.21 -6.21
N ILE A 72 -11.97 -10.31 -5.56
CA ILE A 72 -11.85 -10.05 -4.11
C ILE A 72 -12.19 -11.29 -3.29
N ALA A 73 -13.35 -11.91 -3.52
CA ALA A 73 -13.75 -13.09 -2.76
C ALA A 73 -12.82 -14.31 -3.03
N PRO A 74 -12.41 -14.62 -4.27
CA PRO A 74 -11.38 -15.64 -4.54
C PRO A 74 -9.99 -15.37 -3.92
N LEU A 75 -9.51 -14.11 -3.90
CA LEU A 75 -8.21 -13.78 -3.30
C LEU A 75 -8.25 -13.77 -1.78
N PHE A 76 -9.35 -13.29 -1.19
CA PHE A 76 -9.62 -13.48 0.24
C PHE A 76 -9.66 -14.98 0.58
N ALA A 77 -10.37 -15.78 -0.22
CA ALA A 77 -10.50 -17.22 -0.07
C ALA A 77 -9.14 -17.94 -0.07
N HIS A 78 -8.25 -17.60 -1.00
CA HIS A 78 -6.88 -18.12 -1.07
C HIS A 78 -6.04 -17.71 0.15
N GLY A 79 -6.01 -16.41 0.49
CA GLY A 79 -5.25 -15.92 1.65
C GLY A 79 -5.75 -16.41 3.02
N ALA A 80 -7.01 -16.85 3.09
CA ALA A 80 -7.66 -17.39 4.28
C ALA A 80 -7.65 -18.93 4.33
N ALA A 81 -6.88 -19.60 3.48
CA ALA A 81 -6.63 -21.04 3.62
C ALA A 81 -5.91 -21.34 4.95
N ASP A 82 -6.37 -22.39 5.64
CA ASP A 82 -5.78 -22.94 6.85
C ASP A 82 -5.53 -21.92 7.99
N VAL A 83 -6.51 -21.05 8.23
CA VAL A 83 -6.57 -20.13 9.39
C VAL A 83 -7.86 -20.25 10.18
N ASP A 84 -7.78 -19.99 11.48
CA ASP A 84 -8.91 -20.01 12.42
C ASP A 84 -9.73 -18.70 12.36
N ILE A 85 -9.12 -17.60 11.89
CA ILE A 85 -9.79 -16.30 11.71
C ILE A 85 -9.06 -15.43 10.67
N ALA A 86 -9.82 -14.64 9.89
CA ALA A 86 -9.29 -13.57 9.04
C ALA A 86 -9.71 -12.17 9.52
N VAL A 87 -8.75 -11.24 9.56
CA VAL A 87 -8.98 -9.82 9.88
C VAL A 87 -8.69 -8.98 8.64
N VAL A 88 -9.69 -8.21 8.20
CA VAL A 88 -9.59 -7.32 7.03
C VAL A 88 -9.57 -5.87 7.52
N GLU A 89 -8.44 -5.16 7.41
CA GLU A 89 -8.41 -3.72 7.70
C GLU A 89 -8.91 -2.91 6.50
N GLY A 90 -9.91 -2.06 6.74
CA GLY A 90 -10.43 -1.13 5.75
C GLY A 90 -9.43 -0.09 5.26
N THR A 91 -9.86 0.71 4.29
CA THR A 91 -9.19 1.96 3.89
C THR A 91 -10.12 3.14 4.07
N MET A 92 -9.57 4.35 4.25
CA MET A 92 -10.33 5.60 4.41
C MET A 92 -11.49 5.46 5.43
N GLY A 93 -12.66 6.08 5.24
CA GLY A 93 -13.90 5.71 5.93
C GLY A 93 -14.57 4.46 5.35
N LEU A 94 -15.55 3.88 6.06
CA LEU A 94 -16.22 2.64 5.66
C LEU A 94 -16.79 2.67 4.23
N PHE A 95 -17.44 3.77 3.87
CA PHE A 95 -18.06 3.98 2.55
C PHE A 95 -17.18 4.78 1.57
N ASP A 96 -15.98 5.19 1.98
CA ASP A 96 -15.06 5.95 1.13
C ASP A 96 -14.38 5.04 0.08
N SER A 97 -13.98 5.62 -1.06
CA SER A 97 -13.14 4.96 -2.05
C SER A 97 -12.16 5.94 -2.70
N LEU A 98 -10.94 5.48 -3.01
CA LEU A 98 -9.86 6.34 -3.51
C LEU A 98 -10.05 6.81 -4.96
N ALA A 99 -10.93 6.15 -5.74
CA ALA A 99 -11.26 6.55 -7.12
C ALA A 99 -12.67 7.15 -7.28
N GLY A 100 -13.42 7.38 -6.19
CA GLY A 100 -14.79 7.90 -6.26
C GLY A 100 -15.82 6.90 -6.82
N ARG A 101 -15.67 5.63 -6.45
CA ARG A 101 -16.50 4.48 -6.85
C ARG A 101 -16.90 3.66 -5.61
N PRO A 102 -17.62 4.24 -4.64
CA PRO A 102 -17.85 3.63 -3.34
C PRO A 102 -18.65 2.31 -3.41
N GLU A 103 -19.47 2.14 -4.44
CA GLU A 103 -20.30 0.96 -4.68
C GLU A 103 -19.49 -0.31 -5.07
N THR A 104 -18.28 -0.14 -5.59
CA THR A 104 -17.39 -1.26 -5.96
C THR A 104 -15.99 -1.21 -5.33
N GLU A 105 -15.55 -0.05 -4.85
CA GLU A 105 -14.16 0.21 -4.41
C GLU A 105 -14.04 0.72 -2.96
N SER A 106 -15.10 0.61 -2.14
CA SER A 106 -15.07 0.95 -0.70
C SER A 106 -14.81 -0.23 0.23
N THR A 107 -14.52 0.06 1.51
CA THR A 107 -14.42 -0.98 2.56
C THR A 107 -15.75 -1.74 2.73
N ALA A 108 -16.90 -1.05 2.61
CA ALA A 108 -18.22 -1.67 2.63
C ALA A 108 -18.41 -2.66 1.45
N ALA A 109 -18.02 -2.29 0.23
CA ALA A 109 -18.08 -3.19 -0.93
C ALA A 109 -17.24 -4.47 -0.71
N ILE A 110 -16.06 -4.36 -0.09
CA ILE A 110 -15.25 -5.54 0.30
C ILE A 110 -15.95 -6.38 1.37
N ALA A 111 -16.48 -5.76 2.42
CA ALA A 111 -17.20 -6.46 3.50
C ALA A 111 -18.39 -7.27 2.96
N THR A 112 -19.15 -6.70 2.03
CA THR A 112 -20.23 -7.38 1.31
C THR A 112 -19.72 -8.52 0.43
N ALA A 113 -18.66 -8.28 -0.37
CA ALA A 113 -18.06 -9.30 -1.24
C ALA A 113 -17.54 -10.53 -0.48
N VAL A 114 -16.93 -10.33 0.70
CA VAL A 114 -16.49 -11.43 1.58
C VAL A 114 -17.55 -11.84 2.61
N ARG A 115 -18.76 -11.25 2.59
CA ARG A 115 -19.86 -11.50 3.54
C ARG A 115 -19.41 -11.47 5.01
N ALA A 116 -18.69 -10.42 5.43
CA ALA A 116 -18.11 -10.31 6.76
C ALA A 116 -18.76 -9.19 7.59
N PRO A 117 -18.93 -9.37 8.91
CA PRO A 117 -19.34 -8.31 9.81
C PRO A 117 -18.29 -7.21 9.89
N VAL A 118 -18.75 -5.96 9.97
CA VAL A 118 -17.92 -4.77 10.16
C VAL A 118 -17.90 -4.37 11.64
N VAL A 119 -16.70 -4.17 12.19
CA VAL A 119 -16.50 -3.52 13.50
C VAL A 119 -15.90 -2.14 13.27
N LEU A 120 -16.54 -1.12 13.83
CA LEU A 120 -16.22 0.28 13.59
C LEU A 120 -15.33 0.85 14.71
N VAL A 121 -14.09 1.20 14.39
CA VAL A 121 -13.17 1.89 15.32
C VAL A 121 -13.47 3.38 15.31
N VAL A 122 -13.79 3.95 16.48
CA VAL A 122 -14.15 5.38 16.62
C VAL A 122 -13.18 6.09 17.57
N ASP A 123 -12.45 7.10 17.08
CA ASP A 123 -11.77 8.06 17.97
C ASP A 123 -12.84 8.92 18.65
N VAL A 124 -13.01 8.70 19.95
CA VAL A 124 -13.99 9.38 20.80
C VAL A 124 -13.34 10.42 21.71
N ALA A 125 -12.08 10.80 21.46
CA ALA A 125 -11.32 11.75 22.29
C ALA A 125 -11.98 13.12 22.52
N ALA A 126 -12.95 13.50 21.68
CA ALA A 126 -13.76 14.71 21.78
C ALA A 126 -15.26 14.43 21.54
N MET A 127 -15.74 13.22 21.86
CA MET A 127 -17.14 12.81 21.72
C MET A 127 -17.79 12.55 23.08
N GLY A 128 -19.06 12.19 23.03
CA GLY A 128 -19.90 11.73 24.13
C GLY A 128 -21.11 11.05 23.51
N GLN A 129 -22.33 11.42 23.94
CA GLN A 129 -23.60 10.96 23.36
C GLN A 129 -23.65 10.97 21.81
N SER A 130 -22.98 11.91 21.15
CA SER A 130 -22.87 11.96 19.68
C SER A 130 -22.27 10.70 19.01
N VAL A 131 -21.60 9.82 19.76
CA VAL A 131 -21.13 8.52 19.26
C VAL A 131 -22.30 7.64 18.79
N ALA A 132 -23.45 7.76 19.45
CA ALA A 132 -24.67 7.04 19.11
C ALA A 132 -25.22 7.50 17.76
N ALA A 133 -25.39 8.81 17.59
CA ALA A 133 -25.84 9.41 16.32
C ALA A 133 -24.90 9.04 15.15
N LEU A 134 -23.60 8.97 15.40
CA LEU A 134 -22.60 8.53 14.42
C LEU A 134 -22.76 7.04 14.06
N ALA A 135 -22.81 6.15 15.06
CA ALA A 135 -22.97 4.71 14.84
C ALA A 135 -24.32 4.37 14.18
N HIS A 136 -25.40 5.04 14.61
CA HIS A 136 -26.72 4.93 14.00
C HIS A 136 -26.70 5.39 12.53
N GLY A 137 -26.07 6.53 12.24
CA GLY A 137 -25.92 7.02 10.86
C GLY A 137 -25.20 6.03 9.96
N PHE A 138 -24.10 5.43 10.43
CA PHE A 138 -23.37 4.40 9.67
C PHE A 138 -24.14 3.08 9.53
N ARG A 139 -25.01 2.71 10.49
CA ARG A 139 -25.89 1.53 10.40
C ARG A 139 -27.07 1.74 9.45
N ALA A 140 -27.61 2.95 9.39
CA ALA A 140 -28.78 3.30 8.57
C ALA A 140 -28.43 3.75 7.14
N TYR A 141 -27.15 3.97 6.82
CA TYR A 141 -26.71 4.37 5.48
C TYR A 141 -26.75 3.22 4.47
N ASP A 142 -26.51 1.99 4.93
CA ASP A 142 -26.62 0.76 4.14
C ASP A 142 -27.14 -0.36 5.05
N GLU A 143 -28.45 -0.60 5.05
CA GLU A 143 -29.10 -1.61 5.87
C GLU A 143 -28.70 -3.05 5.49
N MET A 144 -28.12 -3.26 4.31
CA MET A 144 -27.58 -4.55 3.88
C MET A 144 -26.17 -4.81 4.43
N LEU A 145 -25.48 -3.77 4.90
CA LEU A 145 -24.14 -3.88 5.48
C LEU A 145 -24.21 -4.21 6.96
N TRP A 146 -23.73 -5.40 7.31
CA TRP A 146 -23.74 -5.88 8.69
C TRP A 146 -22.70 -5.17 9.58
N LEU A 147 -23.11 -4.06 10.18
CA LEU A 147 -22.38 -3.37 11.24
C LEU A 147 -22.54 -4.13 12.57
N GLY A 148 -21.57 -4.98 12.90
CA GLY A 148 -21.60 -5.86 14.09
C GLY A 148 -21.38 -5.15 15.42
N GLY A 149 -20.87 -3.91 15.41
CA GLY A 149 -20.65 -3.08 16.60
C GLY A 149 -19.42 -2.17 16.47
N VAL A 150 -18.92 -1.67 17.60
CA VAL A 150 -17.84 -0.66 17.64
C VAL A 150 -16.71 -1.01 18.60
N ILE A 151 -15.55 -0.38 18.38
CA ILE A 151 -14.41 -0.30 19.30
C ILE A 151 -14.16 1.18 19.59
N LEU A 152 -14.16 1.55 20.87
CA LEU A 152 -13.94 2.92 21.33
C LEU A 152 -12.43 3.19 21.46
N ASN A 153 -11.92 4.23 20.81
CA ASN A 153 -10.49 4.56 20.81
C ASN A 153 -10.23 5.94 21.43
N ARG A 154 -9.11 6.06 22.15
CA ARG A 154 -8.63 7.28 22.84
C ARG A 154 -9.63 7.84 23.87
N VAL A 155 -10.39 6.95 24.50
CA VAL A 155 -11.30 7.26 25.62
C VAL A 155 -10.54 7.93 26.77
N ALA A 156 -11.15 8.88 27.47
CA ALA A 156 -10.44 9.72 28.44
C ALA A 156 -10.38 9.13 29.86
N SER A 157 -11.45 8.50 30.33
CA SER A 157 -11.62 7.98 31.68
C SER A 157 -12.77 6.99 31.75
N ASP A 158 -12.93 6.28 32.86
CA ASP A 158 -13.95 5.23 33.03
C ASP A 158 -15.37 5.82 33.01
N ARG A 159 -15.56 7.02 33.57
CA ARG A 159 -16.81 7.79 33.46
C ARG A 159 -17.13 8.19 31.99
N HIS A 160 -16.12 8.51 31.20
CA HIS A 160 -16.31 8.79 29.78
C HIS A 160 -16.67 7.49 29.03
N GLU A 161 -16.04 6.37 29.36
CA GLU A 161 -16.38 5.08 28.77
C GLU A 161 -17.82 4.66 29.06
N GLN A 162 -18.28 4.78 30.30
CA GLN A 162 -19.67 4.44 30.67
C GLN A 162 -20.66 5.27 29.83
N LEU A 163 -20.50 6.59 29.78
CA LEU A 163 -21.34 7.49 28.99
C LEU A 163 -21.39 7.14 27.49
N LEU A 164 -20.29 6.62 26.92
CA LEU A 164 -20.25 6.15 25.53
C LEU A 164 -20.92 4.79 25.36
N ARG A 165 -20.82 3.90 26.36
CA ARG A 165 -21.50 2.59 26.35
C ARG A 165 -23.00 2.77 26.48
N ASP A 166 -23.47 3.57 27.44
CA ASP A 166 -24.88 3.89 27.65
C ASP A 166 -25.53 4.39 26.35
N ALA A 167 -24.91 5.39 25.72
CA ALA A 167 -25.36 5.98 24.46
C ALA A 167 -25.47 4.99 23.30
N LEU A 168 -24.64 3.94 23.28
CA LEU A 168 -24.64 2.91 22.24
C LEU A 168 -25.60 1.76 22.56
N ASP A 169 -25.85 1.48 23.85
CA ASP A 169 -26.85 0.51 24.29
C ASP A 169 -28.28 1.02 24.02
N ASP A 170 -28.53 2.33 24.22
CA ASP A 170 -29.78 3.05 23.85
C ASP A 170 -30.21 2.82 22.39
N ILE A 171 -29.26 2.52 21.48
CA ILE A 171 -29.51 2.23 20.06
C ILE A 171 -29.19 0.78 19.66
N GLY A 172 -28.87 -0.09 20.62
CA GLY A 172 -28.54 -1.50 20.38
C GLY A 172 -27.30 -1.72 19.52
N VAL A 173 -26.21 -0.99 19.78
CA VAL A 173 -24.91 -1.13 19.08
C VAL A 173 -23.85 -1.71 20.04
N PRO A 174 -23.40 -2.97 19.84
CA PRO A 174 -22.43 -3.60 20.73
C PRO A 174 -21.08 -2.86 20.81
N VAL A 175 -20.59 -2.65 22.03
CA VAL A 175 -19.21 -2.16 22.29
C VAL A 175 -18.30 -3.32 22.64
N PHE A 176 -17.38 -3.68 21.74
CA PHE A 176 -16.42 -4.77 21.93
C PHE A 176 -15.24 -4.40 22.83
N GLY A 177 -15.04 -3.12 23.15
CA GLY A 177 -13.99 -2.69 24.06
C GLY A 177 -13.62 -1.22 23.88
N ALA A 178 -12.68 -0.77 24.72
CA ALA A 178 -12.34 0.64 24.87
C ALA A 178 -10.87 0.84 25.22
N LEU A 179 -10.14 1.59 24.39
CA LEU A 179 -8.73 1.91 24.62
C LEU A 179 -8.58 3.38 25.06
N ARG A 180 -7.79 3.63 26.11
CA ARG A 180 -7.39 4.97 26.51
C ARG A 180 -6.29 5.49 25.57
N ARG A 181 -6.11 6.81 25.53
CA ARG A 181 -5.13 7.47 24.64
C ARG A 181 -3.67 7.00 24.82
N ARG A 182 -3.33 6.45 26.00
CA ARG A 182 -1.97 6.00 26.36
C ARG A 182 -1.71 4.51 26.10
N ASP A 183 -2.75 3.74 25.79
CA ASP A 183 -2.67 2.27 25.77
C ASP A 183 -2.10 1.75 24.44
N LEU A 184 -2.29 2.52 23.36
CA LEU A 184 -1.74 2.22 22.04
C LEU A 184 -0.30 2.75 21.92
N PRO A 185 0.74 1.89 21.87
CA PRO A 185 2.11 2.33 21.66
C PRO A 185 2.33 2.90 20.24
N ALA A 186 3.28 3.83 20.10
CA ALA A 186 3.66 4.44 18.82
C ALA A 186 4.50 3.47 17.95
N VAL A 187 3.84 2.44 17.41
CA VAL A 187 4.45 1.33 16.65
C VAL A 187 4.33 1.52 15.14
N LEU A 188 3.20 2.08 14.71
CA LEU A 188 2.97 2.37 13.30
C LEU A 188 3.63 3.70 12.91
N PRO A 189 4.31 3.76 11.75
CA PRO A 189 5.04 4.94 11.31
C PRO A 189 4.09 6.06 10.87
N SER A 190 4.58 7.31 10.88
CA SER A 190 3.81 8.42 10.34
C SER A 190 3.77 8.37 8.80
N ARG A 191 2.55 8.31 8.24
CA ARG A 191 2.27 8.27 6.78
C ARG A 191 2.81 9.48 5.99
N GLN A 192 3.41 10.48 6.65
CA GLN A 192 4.11 11.60 6.03
C GLN A 192 5.39 11.18 5.27
N HIS A 193 5.99 10.04 5.62
CA HIS A 193 7.24 9.56 5.03
C HIS A 193 7.05 8.56 3.86
N GLY A 194 5.83 8.41 3.33
CA GLY A 194 5.53 7.53 2.18
C GLY A 194 5.27 6.08 2.59
N VAL A 195 5.76 5.12 1.79
CA VAL A 195 5.76 3.69 2.15
C VAL A 195 6.85 3.48 3.20
N VAL A 196 6.50 3.53 4.49
CA VAL A 196 7.50 3.51 5.57
C VAL A 196 7.79 2.06 5.99
N PRO A 197 9.02 1.57 5.80
CA PRO A 197 9.31 0.16 5.95
C PRO A 197 9.31 -0.32 7.41
N VAL A 198 8.55 -1.39 7.65
CA VAL A 198 8.75 -2.33 8.78
C VAL A 198 10.23 -2.74 8.92
N MET A 199 10.95 -2.82 7.78
CA MET A 199 12.36 -3.23 7.68
C MET A 199 13.33 -2.37 8.51
N GLN A 200 13.07 -1.07 8.74
CA GLN A 200 13.93 -0.23 9.59
C GLN A 200 13.97 -0.72 11.04
N ARG A 201 12.91 -1.41 11.50
CA ARG A 201 12.66 -1.60 12.93
C ARG A 201 12.60 -3.04 13.39
N GLY A 202 12.56 -4.06 12.51
CA GLY A 202 12.69 -5.50 12.85
C GLY A 202 12.32 -5.89 14.30
N VAL A 203 13.32 -5.97 15.19
CA VAL A 203 13.17 -6.29 16.62
C VAL A 203 12.27 -5.29 17.39
N GLU A 204 12.42 -3.99 17.17
CA GLU A 204 11.55 -2.95 17.74
C GLU A 204 10.12 -3.03 17.19
N ALA A 205 9.96 -3.32 15.88
CA ALA A 205 8.65 -3.51 15.27
C ALA A 205 7.93 -4.73 15.87
N TYR A 206 8.59 -5.89 15.98
CA TYR A 206 8.07 -7.06 16.68
C TYR A 206 7.72 -6.77 18.14
N ARG A 207 8.61 -6.09 18.90
CA ARG A 207 8.34 -5.66 20.28
C ARG A 207 7.13 -4.73 20.38
N GLY A 208 6.98 -3.84 19.40
CA GLY A 208 5.86 -2.92 19.26
C GLY A 208 4.54 -3.65 19.00
N ILE A 209 4.50 -4.50 17.97
CA ILE A 209 3.33 -5.31 17.61
C ILE A 209 2.91 -6.21 18.78
N ARG A 210 3.87 -6.83 19.49
CA ARG A 210 3.62 -7.60 20.70
C ARG A 210 2.95 -6.76 21.79
N ARG A 211 3.46 -5.55 22.07
CA ARG A 211 2.84 -4.60 23.02
C ARG A 211 1.46 -4.12 22.59
N LEU A 212 1.27 -3.93 21.29
CA LEU A 212 0.00 -3.55 20.68
C LEU A 212 -1.05 -4.68 20.81
N GLY A 213 -0.61 -5.94 20.67
CA GLY A 213 -1.42 -7.12 20.97
C GLY A 213 -1.74 -7.29 22.45
N GLU A 214 -0.79 -7.03 23.35
CA GLU A 214 -1.05 -7.00 24.81
C GLU A 214 -2.09 -5.94 25.17
N ALA A 215 -1.97 -4.72 24.64
CA ALA A 215 -2.94 -3.64 24.91
C ALA A 215 -4.33 -3.95 24.35
N VAL A 216 -4.42 -4.50 23.14
CA VAL A 216 -5.69 -4.93 22.55
C VAL A 216 -6.31 -6.11 23.32
N ALA A 217 -5.52 -7.09 23.76
CA ALA A 217 -6.00 -8.23 24.54
C ALA A 217 -6.50 -7.85 25.94
N GLY A 218 -5.95 -6.79 26.55
CA GLY A 218 -6.41 -6.25 27.83
C GLY A 218 -7.61 -5.31 27.74
N ALA A 219 -7.94 -4.79 26.54
CA ALA A 219 -8.94 -3.74 26.35
C ALA A 219 -10.17 -4.15 25.50
N LEU A 220 -10.08 -5.26 24.75
CA LEU A 220 -11.16 -5.78 23.92
C LEU A 220 -11.64 -7.16 24.40
N ASP A 221 -12.95 -7.38 24.30
CA ASP A 221 -13.59 -8.68 24.41
C ASP A 221 -13.33 -9.49 23.13
N LEU A 222 -12.16 -10.14 23.11
CA LEU A 222 -11.72 -10.98 21.99
C LEU A 222 -12.65 -12.16 21.74
N ASP A 223 -13.36 -12.63 22.75
CA ASP A 223 -14.23 -13.81 22.67
C ASP A 223 -15.58 -13.48 22.03
N ARG A 224 -16.15 -12.29 22.33
CA ARG A 224 -17.27 -11.72 21.55
C ARG A 224 -16.86 -11.34 20.14
N LEU A 225 -15.63 -10.84 19.91
CA LEU A 225 -15.12 -10.60 18.56
C LEU A 225 -14.94 -11.90 17.76
N LEU A 226 -14.47 -12.98 18.39
CA LEU A 226 -14.40 -14.32 17.80
C LEU A 226 -15.79 -14.90 17.53
N ALA A 227 -16.77 -14.69 18.43
CA ALA A 227 -18.15 -15.09 18.21
C ALA A 227 -18.79 -14.36 17.01
N LEU A 228 -18.59 -13.04 16.90
CA LEU A 228 -19.01 -12.24 15.74
C LEU A 228 -18.32 -12.74 14.46
N ALA A 229 -17.02 -13.00 14.50
CA ALA A 229 -16.29 -13.51 13.35
C ALA A 229 -16.80 -14.89 12.89
N ARG A 230 -17.23 -15.75 13.82
CA ARG A 230 -17.76 -17.10 13.55
C ARG A 230 -19.17 -17.11 12.98
N SER A 231 -19.98 -16.08 13.21
CA SER A 231 -21.31 -15.96 12.59
C SER A 231 -21.28 -15.43 11.15
N ALA A 232 -20.09 -15.13 10.60
CA ALA A 232 -19.90 -14.80 9.19
C ALA A 232 -20.34 -15.95 8.25
N PRO A 233 -21.38 -15.77 7.39
CA PRO A 233 -21.93 -16.84 6.54
C PRO A 233 -20.91 -17.48 5.60
N ARG A 234 -21.25 -18.60 4.96
CA ARG A 234 -20.34 -19.18 3.94
C ARG A 234 -20.21 -18.27 2.71
N VAL A 235 -18.98 -18.14 2.20
CA VAL A 235 -18.69 -17.46 0.93
C VAL A 235 -18.75 -18.49 -0.21
N PRO A 236 -19.66 -18.34 -1.20
CA PRO A 236 -19.90 -19.36 -2.22
C PRO A 236 -18.95 -19.20 -3.42
N VAL A 237 -17.64 -19.23 -3.16
CA VAL A 237 -16.60 -19.14 -4.20
C VAL A 237 -15.63 -20.32 -4.14
N GLU A 238 -14.91 -20.51 -5.24
CA GLU A 238 -13.62 -21.22 -5.28
C GLU A 238 -12.51 -20.27 -4.80
N ALA A 239 -11.42 -20.82 -4.27
CA ALA A 239 -10.24 -20.03 -3.94
C ALA A 239 -9.46 -19.70 -5.21
N TRP A 240 -8.87 -18.50 -5.29
CA TRP A 240 -7.97 -18.13 -6.37
C TRP A 240 -6.74 -19.06 -6.39
N SER A 241 -6.30 -19.47 -7.57
CA SER A 241 -5.20 -20.44 -7.73
C SER A 241 -4.23 -19.98 -8.80
N ALA A 242 -2.99 -19.66 -8.40
CA ALA A 242 -1.95 -19.21 -9.33
C ALA A 242 -1.74 -20.18 -10.52
N PRO A 243 -1.71 -21.52 -10.36
CA PRO A 243 -1.69 -22.48 -11.48
C PRO A 243 -2.87 -22.36 -12.45
N GLN A 244 -4.11 -22.13 -11.99
CA GLN A 244 -5.26 -21.94 -12.88
C GLN A 244 -5.12 -20.66 -13.71
N GLU A 245 -4.62 -19.58 -13.10
CA GLU A 245 -4.46 -18.27 -13.75
C GLU A 245 -3.36 -18.21 -14.81
N VAL A 246 -2.25 -18.93 -14.59
CA VAL A 246 -1.20 -19.07 -15.61
C VAL A 246 -1.53 -20.19 -16.61
N GLY A 247 -2.34 -21.18 -16.22
CA GLY A 247 -2.51 -22.41 -16.99
C GLY A 247 -1.28 -23.31 -16.90
N GLU A 248 -1.44 -24.59 -17.23
CA GLU A 248 -0.40 -25.60 -17.03
C GLU A 248 0.94 -25.24 -17.69
N ALA A 249 2.02 -25.39 -16.93
CA ALA A 249 3.38 -25.20 -17.41
C ALA A 249 3.73 -26.30 -18.42
N GLN A 250 3.53 -26.00 -19.71
CA GLN A 250 3.80 -26.89 -20.84
C GLN A 250 5.16 -27.62 -20.66
N PRO A 251 5.19 -28.96 -20.75
CA PRO A 251 6.43 -29.73 -20.58
C PRO A 251 7.46 -29.43 -21.68
N GLY A 252 8.70 -29.87 -21.48
CA GLY A 252 9.76 -29.71 -22.47
C GLY A 252 9.47 -30.50 -23.76
N PRO A 253 10.18 -30.21 -24.86
CA PRO A 253 10.20 -31.09 -26.03
C PRO A 253 10.55 -32.52 -25.59
N GLY A 254 9.73 -33.51 -25.96
CA GLY A 254 9.90 -34.90 -25.52
C GLY A 254 9.32 -35.24 -24.13
N GLY A 255 8.67 -34.30 -23.44
CA GLY A 255 8.07 -34.52 -22.11
C GLY A 255 8.99 -34.22 -20.93
N GLU A 256 10.27 -33.96 -21.19
CA GLU A 256 11.29 -33.64 -20.17
C GLU A 256 10.90 -32.45 -19.28
N PRO A 257 11.28 -32.46 -17.98
CA PRO A 257 11.13 -31.30 -17.11
C PRO A 257 11.90 -30.10 -17.67
N ARG A 258 11.20 -28.99 -17.94
CA ARG A 258 11.87 -27.73 -18.31
C ARG A 258 12.78 -27.29 -17.16
N ARG A 259 13.99 -26.84 -17.51
CA ARG A 259 14.84 -26.01 -16.61
C ARG A 259 13.96 -24.93 -15.97
N ARG A 260 14.02 -24.78 -14.65
CA ARG A 260 13.42 -23.63 -13.97
C ARG A 260 14.39 -22.44 -14.07
N PRO A 261 13.98 -21.26 -14.54
CA PRO A 261 14.82 -20.08 -14.50
C PRO A 261 14.81 -19.48 -13.08
N VAL A 262 15.98 -19.02 -12.62
CA VAL A 262 16.09 -18.36 -11.32
C VAL A 262 15.59 -16.92 -11.45
N VAL A 263 14.53 -16.57 -10.73
CA VAL A 263 13.96 -15.22 -10.69
C VAL A 263 14.26 -14.61 -9.33
N ALA A 264 15.18 -13.65 -9.31
CA ALA A 264 15.43 -12.85 -8.12
C ALA A 264 14.24 -11.90 -7.88
N LEU A 265 13.58 -12.02 -6.73
CA LEU A 265 12.45 -11.19 -6.34
C LEU A 265 12.85 -10.31 -5.16
N ALA A 266 12.77 -8.99 -5.33
CA ALA A 266 13.17 -8.05 -4.28
C ALA A 266 12.25 -8.13 -3.05
N GLY A 267 12.84 -8.33 -1.87
CA GLY A 267 12.15 -8.40 -0.59
C GLY A 267 13.12 -8.60 0.57
N GLY A 268 12.73 -8.16 1.76
CA GLY A 268 13.51 -8.36 2.99
C GLY A 268 12.89 -9.41 3.94
N PRO A 269 13.55 -9.73 5.07
CA PRO A 269 13.20 -10.86 5.96
C PRO A 269 11.80 -10.88 6.60
N ALA A 270 10.96 -9.88 6.36
CA ALA A 270 9.56 -9.85 6.79
C ALA A 270 8.62 -9.11 5.81
N LEU A 271 9.05 -8.85 4.57
CA LEU A 271 8.24 -8.17 3.54
C LEU A 271 8.77 -8.44 2.12
N SER A 272 7.93 -8.97 1.24
CA SER A 272 8.18 -8.86 -0.21
C SER A 272 7.93 -7.43 -0.67
N TYR A 273 8.77 -6.87 -1.56
CA TYR A 273 8.48 -5.56 -2.15
C TYR A 273 7.39 -5.61 -3.26
N SER A 274 6.71 -6.75 -3.41
CA SER A 274 5.62 -6.99 -4.36
C SER A 274 4.33 -7.43 -3.64
N TYR A 275 3.20 -7.44 -4.36
CA TYR A 275 2.00 -8.17 -3.92
C TYR A 275 2.32 -9.66 -3.76
N ALA A 276 1.68 -10.33 -2.79
CA ALA A 276 1.94 -11.73 -2.44
C ALA A 276 1.83 -12.67 -3.66
N GLU A 277 0.82 -12.42 -4.48
CA GLU A 277 0.46 -13.20 -5.67
C GLU A 277 1.54 -13.14 -6.75
N THR A 278 2.45 -12.15 -6.72
CA THR A 278 3.57 -12.06 -7.67
C THR A 278 4.52 -13.25 -7.54
N ALA A 279 4.89 -13.65 -6.33
CA ALA A 279 5.74 -14.83 -6.10
C ALA A 279 5.02 -16.14 -6.45
N GLU A 280 3.73 -16.21 -6.14
CA GLU A 280 2.88 -17.38 -6.40
C GLU A 280 2.69 -17.60 -7.91
N LEU A 281 2.41 -16.53 -8.67
CA LEU A 281 2.29 -16.56 -10.13
C LEU A 281 3.61 -16.88 -10.83
N LEU A 282 4.74 -16.36 -10.34
CA LEU A 282 6.06 -16.71 -10.87
C LEU A 282 6.37 -18.20 -10.66
N THR A 283 6.14 -18.71 -9.45
CA THR A 283 6.35 -20.12 -9.11
C THR A 283 5.45 -21.03 -9.94
N ALA A 284 4.16 -20.68 -10.06
CA ALA A 284 3.19 -21.41 -10.89
C ALA A 284 3.54 -21.37 -12.39
N ALA A 285 4.11 -20.27 -12.88
CA ALA A 285 4.62 -20.16 -14.26
C ALA A 285 5.90 -20.98 -14.51
N GLY A 286 6.48 -21.61 -13.49
CA GLY A 286 7.66 -22.49 -13.59
C GLY A 286 8.99 -21.85 -13.17
N ALA A 287 8.98 -20.68 -12.54
CA ALA A 287 10.19 -20.08 -11.97
C ALA A 287 10.72 -20.84 -10.74
N GLU A 288 12.01 -20.71 -10.49
CA GLU A 288 12.57 -20.81 -9.14
C GLU A 288 12.67 -19.38 -8.58
N VAL A 289 11.78 -19.02 -7.64
CA VAL A 289 11.73 -17.66 -7.08
C VAL A 289 12.64 -17.59 -5.86
N VAL A 290 13.66 -16.73 -5.92
CA VAL A 290 14.63 -16.53 -4.84
C VAL A 290 14.55 -15.09 -4.35
N THR A 291 14.37 -14.91 -3.04
CA THR A 291 14.35 -13.57 -2.42
C THR A 291 15.73 -12.91 -2.52
N LEU A 292 15.74 -11.61 -2.82
CA LEU A 292 16.91 -10.74 -2.80
C LEU A 292 16.59 -9.52 -1.94
N ASP A 293 17.36 -9.26 -0.88
CA ASP A 293 17.26 -8.04 -0.09
C ASP A 293 18.28 -7.00 -0.61
N PRO A 294 17.88 -6.03 -1.45
CA PRO A 294 18.81 -5.06 -2.03
C PRO A 294 19.48 -4.13 -1.01
N LEU A 295 19.02 -4.14 0.25
CA LEU A 295 19.58 -3.37 1.37
C LEU A 295 20.65 -4.16 2.14
N ARG A 296 20.84 -5.45 1.85
CA ARG A 296 21.75 -6.36 2.58
C ARG A 296 22.62 -7.23 1.67
N ASP A 297 22.03 -7.79 0.61
CA ASP A 297 22.70 -8.73 -0.28
C ASP A 297 23.61 -7.98 -1.26
N GLU A 298 24.91 -8.26 -1.23
CA GLU A 298 25.88 -7.60 -2.12
C GLU A 298 25.93 -8.19 -3.54
N ALA A 299 25.20 -9.28 -3.79
CA ALA A 299 25.22 -10.02 -5.06
C ALA A 299 23.85 -10.58 -5.43
N LEU A 300 23.62 -10.79 -6.72
CA LEU A 300 22.44 -11.53 -7.20
C LEU A 300 22.58 -13.03 -6.87
N PRO A 301 21.48 -13.76 -6.62
CA PRO A 301 21.49 -15.21 -6.45
C PRO A 301 22.19 -15.93 -7.63
N PRO A 302 22.96 -17.02 -7.37
CA PRO A 302 23.61 -17.78 -8.43
C PRO A 302 22.64 -18.19 -9.54
N GLY A 303 23.03 -17.95 -10.80
CA GLY A 303 22.24 -18.32 -11.97
C GLY A 303 21.12 -17.35 -12.39
N THR A 304 20.76 -16.34 -11.57
CA THR A 304 19.67 -15.35 -11.77
C THR A 304 19.41 -15.01 -13.25
N ASP A 305 18.34 -15.57 -13.81
CA ASP A 305 17.89 -15.38 -15.19
C ASP A 305 16.96 -14.17 -15.35
N ALA A 306 16.31 -13.71 -14.27
CA ALA A 306 15.49 -12.50 -14.25
C ALA A 306 15.52 -11.80 -12.89
N LEU A 307 15.21 -10.50 -12.86
CA LEU A 307 15.05 -9.71 -11.63
C LEU A 307 13.69 -9.00 -11.63
N VAL A 308 13.01 -9.01 -10.48
CA VAL A 308 11.76 -8.27 -10.24
C VAL A 308 11.92 -7.42 -8.99
N ILE A 309 11.85 -6.09 -9.15
CA ILE A 309 11.80 -5.11 -8.07
C ILE A 309 10.37 -4.57 -8.05
N GLY A 310 9.58 -5.00 -7.07
CA GLY A 310 8.19 -4.57 -6.93
C GLY A 310 8.04 -3.17 -6.35
N GLY A 311 6.84 -2.62 -6.47
CA GLY A 311 6.52 -1.23 -6.14
C GLY A 311 6.64 -0.84 -4.66
N ALA A 312 6.67 -1.79 -3.73
CA ALA A 312 6.69 -1.52 -2.29
C ALA A 312 8.09 -1.25 -1.71
N LEU A 313 9.13 -1.18 -2.55
CA LEU A 313 10.46 -0.73 -2.13
C LEU A 313 10.41 0.78 -1.77
N PRO A 314 10.78 1.20 -0.54
CA PRO A 314 10.73 2.60 -0.13
C PRO A 314 11.81 3.47 -0.79
N GLU A 315 11.40 4.66 -1.25
CA GLU A 315 12.31 5.70 -1.75
C GLU A 315 13.28 6.23 -0.68
N THR A 316 12.91 6.13 0.61
CA THR A 316 13.74 6.55 1.74
C THR A 316 15.06 5.77 1.82
N TYR A 317 15.17 4.62 1.16
CA TYR A 317 16.39 3.80 1.10
C TYR A 317 17.35 4.19 -0.03
N GLY A 318 17.21 5.39 -0.63
CA GLY A 318 18.16 5.89 -1.63
C GLY A 318 19.62 6.00 -1.13
N GLU A 319 19.86 6.05 0.18
CA GLU A 319 21.20 5.95 0.78
C GLU A 319 21.74 4.52 0.70
N GLU A 320 21.05 3.56 1.30
CA GLU A 320 21.45 2.16 1.39
C GLU A 320 21.54 1.49 -0.01
N LEU A 321 20.57 1.76 -0.88
CA LEU A 321 20.55 1.30 -2.26
C LEU A 321 21.70 1.87 -3.11
N SER A 322 22.20 3.07 -2.78
CA SER A 322 23.39 3.66 -3.42
C SER A 322 24.68 3.09 -2.83
N ALA A 323 24.72 2.86 -1.52
CA ALA A 323 25.88 2.29 -0.82
C ALA A 323 26.19 0.85 -1.28
N ASN A 324 25.18 0.06 -1.62
CA ASN A 324 25.32 -1.30 -2.17
C ASN A 324 25.84 -1.29 -3.64
N ARG A 325 27.05 -0.78 -3.84
CA ARG A 325 27.69 -0.67 -5.16
C ARG A 325 27.95 -2.03 -5.82
N ARG A 326 28.17 -3.08 -5.04
CA ARG A 326 28.37 -4.46 -5.54
C ARG A 326 27.11 -4.97 -6.23
N LEU A 327 25.94 -4.87 -5.57
CA LEU A 327 24.68 -5.27 -6.18
C LEU A 327 24.29 -4.35 -7.34
N CYS A 328 24.51 -3.02 -7.23
CA CYS A 328 24.28 -2.08 -8.33
C CYS A 328 25.00 -2.51 -9.63
N ILE A 329 26.25 -2.95 -9.53
CA ILE A 329 27.04 -3.43 -10.67
C ILE A 329 26.47 -4.76 -11.21
N ALA A 330 26.09 -5.69 -10.32
CA ALA A 330 25.50 -6.98 -10.72
C ALA A 330 24.14 -6.80 -11.44
N VAL A 331 23.28 -5.90 -10.94
CA VAL A 331 22.00 -5.53 -11.57
C VAL A 331 22.21 -4.85 -12.92
N ALA A 332 23.20 -3.96 -13.02
CA ALA A 332 23.55 -3.31 -14.27
C ALA A 332 24.07 -4.30 -15.33
N GLU A 333 24.91 -5.26 -14.92
CA GLU A 333 25.39 -6.34 -15.79
C GLU A 333 24.25 -7.26 -16.23
N LEU A 334 23.35 -7.67 -15.32
CA LEU A 334 22.17 -8.47 -15.64
C LEU A 334 21.34 -7.81 -16.75
N ALA A 335 20.99 -6.53 -16.58
CA ALA A 335 20.28 -5.74 -17.59
C ALA A 335 21.08 -5.63 -18.91
N ARG A 336 22.40 -5.41 -18.83
CA ARG A 336 23.29 -5.29 -20.00
C ARG A 336 23.42 -6.59 -20.80
N THR A 337 23.37 -7.77 -20.17
CA THR A 337 23.29 -9.05 -20.90
C THR A 337 21.97 -9.22 -21.66
N GLY A 338 20.93 -8.43 -21.34
CA GLY A 338 19.60 -8.56 -21.94
C GLY A 338 18.72 -9.62 -21.26
N ARG A 339 19.12 -10.12 -20.10
CA ARG A 339 18.21 -10.82 -19.17
C ARG A 339 17.11 -9.84 -18.71
N PRO A 340 15.86 -10.30 -18.54
CA PRO A 340 14.75 -9.41 -18.22
C PRO A 340 14.83 -8.85 -16.80
N VAL A 341 14.48 -7.57 -16.66
CA VAL A 341 14.38 -6.87 -15.37
C VAL A 341 13.05 -6.10 -15.34
N ILE A 342 12.23 -6.34 -14.33
CA ILE A 342 11.03 -5.54 -14.04
C ILE A 342 11.33 -4.66 -12.82
N ALA A 343 11.03 -3.37 -12.91
CA ALA A 343 11.25 -2.43 -11.81
C ALA A 343 10.08 -1.45 -11.66
N GLU A 344 9.32 -1.60 -10.58
CA GLU A 344 8.17 -0.78 -10.23
C GLU A 344 8.51 0.17 -9.06
N GLY A 345 7.81 1.30 -8.95
CA GLY A 345 7.98 2.26 -7.85
C GLY A 345 9.42 2.77 -7.73
N ALA A 346 9.98 2.75 -6.51
CA ALA A 346 11.37 3.13 -6.26
C ALA A 346 12.41 2.28 -7.02
N GLY A 347 12.03 1.08 -7.49
CA GLY A 347 12.88 0.27 -8.38
C GLY A 347 13.26 1.02 -9.66
N LEU A 348 12.38 1.88 -10.20
CA LEU A 348 12.71 2.74 -11.34
C LEU A 348 13.84 3.73 -10.99
N LEU A 349 13.81 4.29 -9.78
CA LEU A 349 14.83 5.24 -9.31
C LEU A 349 16.18 4.56 -9.12
N TRP A 350 16.17 3.34 -8.56
CA TRP A 350 17.39 2.54 -8.36
C TRP A 350 18.04 2.08 -9.68
N LEU A 351 17.26 1.92 -10.76
CA LEU A 351 17.80 1.66 -12.11
C LEU A 351 18.29 2.93 -12.85
N ALA A 352 18.05 4.13 -12.34
CA ALA A 352 18.55 5.38 -12.92
C ALA A 352 20.08 5.50 -12.85
N ARG A 353 20.65 6.58 -13.38
CA ARG A 353 22.07 6.93 -13.14
C ARG A 353 22.29 7.39 -11.70
N GLU A 354 21.32 8.13 -11.17
CA GLU A 354 21.44 8.91 -9.95
C GLU A 354 20.04 9.20 -9.39
N PHE A 355 19.92 9.34 -8.07
CA PHE A 355 18.71 9.86 -7.41
C PHE A 355 19.13 10.74 -6.23
N ASP A 356 18.66 11.99 -6.20
CA ASP A 356 19.02 13.03 -5.21
C ASP A 356 20.55 13.14 -4.97
N GLY A 357 21.34 13.21 -6.04
CA GLY A 357 22.81 13.31 -5.99
C GLY A 357 23.54 11.99 -5.71
N ARG A 358 22.84 10.90 -5.42
CA ARG A 358 23.42 9.60 -5.05
C ARG A 358 23.53 8.68 -6.27
N PRO A 359 24.68 8.05 -6.56
CA PRO A 359 24.85 7.21 -7.74
C PRO A 359 24.09 5.87 -7.59
N MET A 360 23.32 5.53 -8.63
CA MET A 360 22.43 4.36 -8.68
C MET A 360 23.03 3.26 -9.59
N CYS A 361 22.23 2.33 -10.12
CA CYS A 361 22.72 1.23 -10.96
C CYS A 361 23.28 1.68 -12.33
N GLY A 362 22.80 2.80 -12.89
CA GLY A 362 23.26 3.29 -14.20
C GLY A 362 22.66 2.60 -15.42
N VAL A 363 21.57 1.84 -15.25
CA VAL A 363 20.89 1.11 -16.36
C VAL A 363 20.11 2.07 -17.26
N LEU A 364 19.49 3.09 -16.68
CA LEU A 364 18.66 4.07 -17.39
C LEU A 364 19.36 5.42 -17.44
N PRO A 365 19.40 6.11 -18.61
CA PRO A 365 20.11 7.38 -18.80
C PRO A 365 19.33 8.59 -18.24
N ALA A 366 18.89 8.50 -16.98
CA ALA A 366 18.07 9.49 -16.31
C ALA A 366 18.61 9.83 -14.90
N VAL A 367 18.23 10.99 -14.38
CA VAL A 367 18.48 11.43 -12.99
C VAL A 367 17.15 11.53 -12.27
N GLY A 368 17.08 11.04 -11.05
CA GLY A 368 15.93 11.19 -10.17
C GLY A 368 16.08 12.35 -9.21
N THR A 369 14.97 13.03 -8.91
CA THR A 369 14.87 13.98 -7.80
C THR A 369 13.60 13.77 -6.99
N SER A 370 13.65 14.01 -5.68
CA SER A 370 12.47 14.01 -4.80
C SER A 370 11.63 15.28 -4.94
N LEU A 371 10.31 15.13 -4.99
CA LEU A 371 9.35 16.23 -4.88
C LEU A 371 8.90 16.46 -3.43
N ASP A 372 8.48 17.68 -3.10
CA ASP A 372 7.87 18.02 -1.80
C ASP A 372 6.51 17.33 -1.56
N ARG A 373 5.86 16.86 -2.64
CA ARG A 373 4.51 16.28 -2.61
C ARG A 373 4.51 14.87 -3.21
N THR A 374 3.88 13.94 -2.51
CA THR A 374 3.68 12.57 -3.01
C THR A 374 2.67 12.55 -4.15
N VAL A 375 3.06 11.97 -5.29
CA VAL A 375 2.18 11.66 -6.41
C VAL A 375 1.46 10.34 -6.11
N VAL A 376 0.13 10.40 -5.97
CA VAL A 376 -0.71 9.23 -5.64
C VAL A 376 -1.78 8.92 -6.69
N GLY A 377 -2.39 7.74 -6.57
CA GLY A 377 -3.64 7.36 -7.25
C GLY A 377 -3.45 6.38 -8.42
N TYR A 378 -4.54 5.71 -8.78
CA TYR A 378 -4.56 4.72 -9.86
C TYR A 378 -4.39 5.35 -11.25
N ARG A 379 -3.89 4.58 -12.22
CA ARG A 379 -3.87 4.94 -13.64
C ARG A 379 -4.37 3.75 -14.47
N GLU A 380 -5.25 4.01 -15.43
CA GLU A 380 -5.48 3.11 -16.55
C GLU A 380 -4.39 3.38 -17.59
N ALA A 381 -3.51 2.41 -17.80
CA ALA A 381 -2.33 2.56 -18.63
C ALA A 381 -2.40 1.64 -19.86
N THR A 382 -1.92 2.13 -20.99
CA THR A 382 -1.76 1.35 -22.23
C THR A 382 -0.28 1.17 -22.52
N ALA A 383 0.16 -0.07 -22.72
CA ALA A 383 1.56 -0.41 -23.02
C ALA A 383 1.99 0.16 -24.37
N ARG A 384 3.14 0.85 -24.40
CA ARG A 384 3.66 1.52 -25.61
C ARG A 384 4.62 0.68 -26.43
N ALA A 385 5.09 -0.45 -25.90
CA ALA A 385 5.95 -1.42 -26.60
C ALA A 385 5.81 -2.82 -25.98
N ASP A 386 6.28 -3.83 -26.73
CA ASP A 386 6.46 -5.18 -26.22
C ASP A 386 7.58 -5.23 -25.18
N SER A 387 7.30 -5.85 -24.03
CA SER A 387 8.23 -6.02 -22.91
C SER A 387 7.88 -7.30 -22.12
N PRO A 388 8.72 -7.75 -21.16
CA PRO A 388 8.37 -8.89 -20.31
C PRO A 388 7.07 -8.71 -19.51
N VAL A 389 6.65 -7.47 -19.25
CA VAL A 389 5.35 -7.17 -18.61
C VAL A 389 4.19 -7.35 -19.59
N ALA A 390 4.21 -6.61 -20.70
CA ALA A 390 3.04 -6.46 -21.58
C ALA A 390 3.39 -6.57 -23.07
N ARG A 391 2.38 -6.80 -23.91
CA ARG A 391 2.45 -6.50 -25.35
C ARG A 391 2.03 -5.05 -25.62
N VAL A 392 2.49 -4.45 -26.71
CA VAL A 392 1.98 -3.14 -27.16
C VAL A 392 0.45 -3.14 -27.26
N GLY A 393 -0.18 -2.04 -26.83
CA GLY A 393 -1.65 -1.91 -26.80
C GLY A 393 -2.36 -2.59 -25.62
N THR A 394 -1.67 -3.41 -24.81
CA THR A 394 -2.26 -4.01 -23.60
C THR A 394 -2.70 -2.90 -22.63
N ARG A 395 -3.96 -2.91 -22.21
CA ARG A 395 -4.47 -2.05 -21.13
C ARG A 395 -4.33 -2.75 -19.78
N VAL A 396 -3.86 -2.01 -18.77
CA VAL A 396 -3.75 -2.44 -17.37
C VAL A 396 -4.26 -1.35 -16.44
N VAL A 397 -4.61 -1.73 -15.20
CA VAL A 397 -4.77 -0.78 -14.09
C VAL A 397 -3.60 -0.97 -13.13
N GLY A 398 -2.97 0.13 -12.73
CA GLY A 398 -1.89 0.13 -11.74
C GLY A 398 -2.06 1.27 -10.74
N TYR A 399 -1.38 1.18 -9.60
CA TYR A 399 -1.34 2.21 -8.58
C TYR A 399 -0.01 2.98 -8.65
N LYS A 400 -0.03 4.21 -8.11
CA LYS A 400 1.14 5.08 -8.00
C LYS A 400 1.18 5.67 -6.60
N GLN A 401 2.36 5.66 -5.97
CA GLN A 401 2.64 6.32 -4.69
C GLN A 401 4.14 6.59 -4.59
N HIS A 402 4.57 7.76 -5.06
CA HIS A 402 6.00 8.11 -5.19
C HIS A 402 6.23 9.61 -4.96
N ARG A 403 7.38 10.01 -4.40
CA ARG A 403 7.88 11.40 -4.40
C ARG A 403 8.99 11.58 -5.42
N GLY A 404 9.79 10.55 -5.67
CA GLY A 404 10.87 10.57 -6.67
C GLY A 404 10.31 10.63 -8.09
N VAL A 405 10.88 11.50 -8.93
CA VAL A 405 10.58 11.61 -10.35
C VAL A 405 11.87 11.58 -11.17
N LEU A 406 11.83 10.99 -12.37
CA LEU A 406 12.97 10.95 -13.28
C LEU A 406 12.92 12.07 -14.33
N ASN A 407 14.10 12.60 -14.66
CA ASN A 407 14.36 13.39 -15.85
C ASN A 407 15.41 12.66 -16.74
N PRO A 408 15.07 12.27 -17.98
CA PRO A 408 13.74 12.32 -18.59
C PRO A 408 12.74 11.37 -17.89
N ARG A 409 11.44 11.66 -18.02
CA ARG A 409 10.34 10.86 -17.42
C ARG A 409 10.17 9.48 -18.08
N ALA A 410 10.65 9.34 -19.30
CA ALA A 410 10.55 8.13 -20.11
C ALA A 410 11.80 7.95 -20.98
N GLY A 411 12.03 6.72 -21.44
CA GLY A 411 13.06 6.43 -22.45
C GLY A 411 12.61 6.78 -23.86
N GLN A 412 13.49 6.56 -24.85
CA GLN A 412 13.13 6.60 -26.28
C GLN A 412 11.94 5.69 -26.60
N THR A 413 11.81 4.59 -25.87
CA THR A 413 10.60 3.75 -25.81
C THR A 413 9.99 3.87 -24.41
N PRO A 414 8.88 4.62 -24.25
CA PRO A 414 8.13 4.67 -23.00
C PRO A 414 7.55 3.30 -22.65
N ALA A 415 7.28 3.06 -21.36
CA ALA A 415 6.55 1.87 -20.93
C ALA A 415 5.03 2.06 -21.15
N TRP A 416 4.50 3.21 -20.71
CA TRP A 416 3.07 3.44 -20.59
C TRP A 416 2.62 4.79 -21.17
N SER A 417 1.36 4.85 -21.60
CA SER A 417 0.61 6.10 -21.78
C SER A 417 -0.79 5.98 -21.19
N TRP A 418 -1.37 7.10 -20.76
CA TRP A 418 -2.72 7.24 -20.21
C TRP A 418 -3.36 8.54 -20.68
N GLY A 419 -4.67 8.70 -20.48
CA GLY A 419 -5.36 9.94 -20.79
C GLY A 419 -4.81 11.15 -20.03
N GLY A 420 -4.75 12.31 -20.68
CA GLY A 420 -4.46 13.60 -20.03
C GLY A 420 -3.04 13.81 -19.53
N GLY A 421 -2.05 12.99 -19.90
CA GLY A 421 -0.66 13.17 -19.45
C GLY A 421 0.39 12.60 -20.43
N PRO A 422 1.66 13.04 -20.30
CA PRO A 422 2.74 12.52 -21.13
C PRO A 422 3.07 11.06 -20.78
N PRO A 423 3.65 10.29 -21.73
CA PRO A 423 4.13 8.93 -21.48
C PRO A 423 5.15 8.84 -20.34
N GLU A 424 5.30 7.65 -19.77
CA GLU A 424 6.18 7.41 -18.62
C GLU A 424 6.88 6.04 -18.70
N GLY A 425 8.04 5.95 -18.04
CA GLY A 425 8.77 4.71 -17.86
C GLY A 425 9.65 4.35 -19.04
N PHE A 426 10.35 3.24 -18.92
CA PHE A 426 11.43 2.84 -19.81
C PHE A 426 11.25 1.39 -20.23
N VAL A 427 11.22 1.14 -21.54
CA VAL A 427 11.49 -0.18 -22.11
C VAL A 427 12.84 -0.12 -22.80
N TRP A 428 13.78 -0.96 -22.37
CA TRP A 428 15.12 -1.04 -22.95
C TRP A 428 15.57 -2.50 -22.97
N ARG A 429 15.75 -3.08 -24.15
CA ARG A 429 16.00 -4.53 -24.34
C ARG A 429 14.87 -5.36 -23.70
N ARG A 430 15.13 -5.99 -22.55
CA ARG A 430 14.13 -6.69 -21.72
C ARG A 430 13.97 -6.06 -20.33
N VAL A 431 14.50 -4.86 -20.11
CA VAL A 431 14.17 -4.03 -18.94
C VAL A 431 12.82 -3.36 -19.18
N HIS A 432 11.92 -3.44 -18.20
CA HIS A 432 10.69 -2.65 -18.11
C HIS A 432 10.70 -1.94 -16.75
N ALA A 433 10.70 -0.61 -16.73
CA ALA A 433 10.76 0.17 -15.50
C ALA A 433 9.74 1.32 -15.48
N SER A 434 9.01 1.50 -14.36
CA SER A 434 7.98 2.55 -14.23
C SER A 434 7.65 2.89 -12.76
N GLN A 435 7.08 4.08 -12.52
CA GLN A 435 6.43 4.41 -11.24
C GLN A 435 5.00 3.82 -11.13
N LEU A 436 4.52 3.14 -12.18
CA LEU A 436 3.26 2.39 -12.16
C LEU A 436 3.49 0.99 -11.57
N MET A 437 2.80 0.69 -10.47
CA MET A 437 2.87 -0.57 -9.75
C MET A 437 1.68 -1.46 -10.11
N LEU A 438 1.89 -2.74 -10.38
CA LEU A 438 0.87 -3.66 -10.91
C LEU A 438 0.56 -4.80 -9.94
N HIS A 439 -0.72 -5.11 -9.78
CA HIS A 439 -1.15 -6.30 -9.03
C HIS A 439 -1.30 -7.49 -9.98
N TRP A 440 -0.31 -8.38 -10.03
CA TRP A 440 -0.18 -9.35 -11.14
C TRP A 440 -1.33 -10.37 -11.24
N ALA A 441 -2.11 -10.59 -10.17
CA ALA A 441 -3.37 -11.34 -10.21
C ALA A 441 -4.43 -10.77 -11.19
N SER A 442 -4.35 -9.49 -11.56
CA SER A 442 -5.18 -8.91 -12.63
C SER A 442 -4.66 -9.24 -14.04
N SER A 443 -3.37 -9.51 -14.17
CA SER A 443 -2.65 -9.73 -15.42
C SER A 443 -1.68 -10.93 -15.34
N PRO A 444 -2.14 -12.18 -15.09
CA PRO A 444 -1.28 -13.37 -14.89
C PRO A 444 -0.31 -13.67 -16.04
N GLY A 445 -0.57 -13.12 -17.23
CA GLY A 445 0.32 -13.19 -18.37
C GLY A 445 1.71 -12.58 -18.12
N ILE A 446 1.86 -11.65 -17.15
CA ILE A 446 3.16 -11.05 -16.80
C ILE A 446 4.16 -12.12 -16.35
N ALA A 447 3.76 -13.00 -15.40
CA ALA A 447 4.63 -14.05 -14.89
C ALA A 447 5.08 -15.02 -16.00
N ARG A 448 4.14 -15.47 -16.84
CA ARG A 448 4.43 -16.32 -18.01
C ARG A 448 5.39 -15.65 -18.99
N ARG A 449 5.19 -14.36 -19.29
CA ARG A 449 6.08 -13.60 -20.18
C ARG A 449 7.47 -13.41 -19.59
N LEU A 450 7.59 -13.19 -18.28
CA LEU A 450 8.89 -13.10 -17.62
C LEU A 450 9.63 -14.44 -17.65
N VAL A 451 8.97 -15.55 -17.28
CA VAL A 451 9.58 -16.89 -17.28
C VAL A 451 10.01 -17.29 -18.70
N ALA A 452 9.17 -17.07 -19.71
CA ALA A 452 9.56 -17.31 -21.10
C ALA A 452 10.74 -16.42 -21.55
N ALA A 453 10.77 -15.15 -21.13
CA ALA A 453 11.87 -14.22 -21.41
C ALA A 453 13.16 -14.52 -20.62
N ALA A 454 13.07 -15.26 -19.51
CA ALA A 454 14.22 -15.76 -18.75
C ALA A 454 14.78 -17.04 -19.41
N LEU A 455 13.90 -17.99 -19.77
CA LEU A 455 14.23 -19.23 -20.46
C LEU A 455 14.85 -19.02 -21.84
N ALA A 456 14.39 -18.01 -22.58
CA ALA A 456 14.96 -17.64 -23.88
C ALA A 456 16.41 -17.08 -23.78
N GLY A 457 16.92 -16.85 -22.57
CA GLY A 457 18.27 -16.35 -22.31
C GLY A 457 18.56 -14.97 -22.91
N PRO A 458 19.80 -14.46 -22.78
CA PRO A 458 20.27 -13.33 -23.58
C PRO A 458 19.93 -13.51 -25.06
N PRO A 459 19.44 -12.48 -25.78
CA PRO A 459 19.39 -12.55 -27.23
C PRO A 459 20.81 -12.83 -27.75
N ALA A 460 20.95 -13.78 -28.68
CA ALA A 460 22.23 -14.10 -29.27
C ALA A 460 22.91 -12.80 -29.75
N ARG A 461 24.20 -12.62 -29.40
CA ARG A 461 24.96 -11.47 -29.92
C ARG A 461 25.00 -11.63 -31.43
N THR A 462 24.20 -10.85 -32.14
CA THR A 462 24.42 -10.62 -33.56
C THR A 462 25.85 -10.12 -33.67
N ALA A 463 26.71 -10.93 -34.30
CA ALA A 463 27.97 -10.42 -34.78
C ALA A 463 27.60 -9.25 -35.69
N GLY A 464 28.01 -8.03 -35.32
CA GLY A 464 27.92 -6.91 -36.25
C GLY A 464 28.65 -7.32 -37.53
N PRO A 465 28.20 -6.88 -38.72
CA PRO A 465 28.91 -7.17 -39.95
C PRO A 465 30.39 -6.84 -39.73
N ALA A 466 31.27 -7.82 -39.96
CA ALA A 466 32.70 -7.65 -39.75
C ALA A 466 33.13 -6.36 -40.47
N PRO A 467 33.89 -5.47 -39.81
CA PRO A 467 34.11 -4.12 -40.29
C PRO A 467 34.67 -4.19 -41.71
N SER A 468 33.85 -3.76 -42.69
CA SER A 468 34.25 -3.76 -44.09
C SER A 468 35.57 -3.03 -44.20
N ALA A 469 36.59 -3.69 -44.74
CA ALA A 469 37.90 -3.08 -44.92
C ALA A 469 37.71 -1.75 -45.66
N ALA A 470 38.23 -0.66 -45.08
CA ALA A 470 38.13 0.64 -45.70
C ALA A 470 38.84 0.60 -47.07
N PRO A 471 38.27 1.22 -48.13
CA PRO A 471 38.92 1.23 -49.43
C PRO A 471 40.29 1.90 -49.32
N ALA A 472 41.34 1.19 -49.71
CA ALA A 472 42.69 1.71 -49.67
C ALA A 472 42.85 2.88 -50.65
N ALA A 473 43.45 3.98 -50.18
CA ALA A 473 43.81 5.10 -51.05
C ALA A 473 44.89 4.67 -52.06
N PRO A 474 44.88 5.19 -53.29
CA PRO A 474 45.84 4.80 -54.33
C PRO A 474 47.24 5.36 -54.03
N GLY A 475 48.24 4.48 -53.95
CA GLY A 475 49.64 4.87 -53.74
C GLY A 475 50.63 3.81 -54.23
N SER A 476 51.50 4.22 -55.16
CA SER A 476 52.80 3.61 -55.52
C SER A 476 52.95 2.07 -55.38
N GLY A 477 52.82 1.34 -56.49
CA GLY A 477 53.10 -0.10 -56.52
C GLY A 477 54.59 -0.46 -56.37
N PRO A 478 54.94 -1.62 -55.79
CA PRO A 478 56.32 -2.06 -55.62
C PRO A 478 56.85 -2.91 -56.78
N THR A 479 58.17 -2.87 -56.98
CA THR A 479 58.91 -3.80 -57.85
C THR A 479 59.05 -5.20 -57.22
N ARG A 480 59.42 -6.18 -58.06
CA ARG A 480 59.69 -7.59 -57.71
C ARG A 480 60.88 -8.07 -58.57
N PRO A 481 61.64 -9.13 -58.22
CA PRO A 481 61.61 -9.97 -57.02
C PRO A 481 62.89 -9.78 -56.16
N VAL A 482 63.24 -10.59 -55.16
CA VAL A 482 63.78 -11.99 -55.21
C VAL A 482 63.55 -12.67 -53.84
N SER A 483 63.49 -14.00 -53.81
CA SER A 483 63.51 -14.83 -52.58
C SER A 483 64.81 -15.65 -52.52
N PRO A 484 65.24 -16.09 -51.32
CA PRO A 484 65.13 -17.52 -51.06
C PRO A 484 64.67 -17.91 -49.63
N ALA A 485 64.46 -19.22 -49.48
CA ALA A 485 63.94 -19.98 -48.34
C ALA A 485 64.70 -19.85 -47.00
N GLY A 486 64.07 -20.32 -45.90
CA GLY A 486 64.77 -20.61 -44.64
C GLY A 486 63.91 -20.99 -43.43
N VAL A 487 63.56 -22.29 -43.32
CA VAL A 487 63.44 -23.12 -42.09
C VAL A 487 63.13 -22.48 -40.72
N GLY A 488 62.18 -23.07 -39.97
CA GLY A 488 62.37 -23.28 -38.52
C GLY A 488 61.32 -22.71 -37.55
N ALA A 489 60.44 -23.59 -37.06
CA ALA A 489 59.93 -23.56 -35.69
C ALA A 489 60.74 -24.60 -34.86
N PRO A 490 60.66 -24.72 -33.51
CA PRO A 490 59.62 -24.18 -32.61
C PRO A 490 60.15 -23.67 -31.23
N ALA A 491 59.24 -23.66 -30.24
CA ALA A 491 59.48 -23.80 -28.78
C ALA A 491 59.68 -22.54 -27.89
N ARG A 492 58.68 -22.34 -27.01
CA ARG A 492 58.79 -21.88 -25.61
C ARG A 492 59.57 -22.93 -24.76
N PRO A 493 60.08 -22.66 -23.53
CA PRO A 493 59.42 -21.89 -22.46
C PRO A 493 60.38 -21.11 -21.51
N VAL A 494 60.01 -21.06 -20.22
CA VAL A 494 60.75 -20.60 -19.01
C VAL A 494 60.55 -19.14 -18.59
N SER A 495 59.97 -18.97 -17.39
CA SER A 495 60.04 -17.77 -16.54
C SER A 495 61.11 -17.99 -15.45
N PRO A 496 61.56 -16.94 -14.76
CA PRO A 496 61.21 -16.87 -13.34
C PRO A 496 60.80 -15.47 -12.88
N ALA A 497 60.47 -15.35 -11.58
CA ALA A 497 59.95 -14.13 -10.96
C ALA A 497 61.07 -13.17 -10.49
N GLY A 498 60.69 -11.90 -10.29
CA GLY A 498 61.46 -10.89 -9.58
C GLY A 498 60.51 -9.80 -9.07
N ALA A 499 60.60 -9.43 -7.79
CA ALA A 499 59.71 -8.47 -7.15
C ALA A 499 60.46 -7.22 -6.70
N ALA A 500 59.87 -6.03 -6.89
CA ALA A 500 60.03 -4.86 -6.02
C ALA A 500 59.17 -3.68 -6.49
N ALA A 501 58.43 -3.10 -5.55
CA ALA A 501 58.10 -1.67 -5.47
C ALA A 501 58.80 -1.15 -4.18
N PRO A 502 58.73 0.14 -3.78
CA PRO A 502 58.00 1.28 -4.38
C PRO A 502 58.82 2.59 -4.46
N THR A 503 58.26 3.61 -5.15
CA THR A 503 58.57 5.03 -4.89
C THR A 503 57.39 5.95 -5.23
N GLY A 504 57.39 7.11 -4.56
CA GLY A 504 56.64 8.34 -4.81
C GLY A 504 57.20 9.40 -3.84
N PRO A 505 56.54 10.55 -3.59
CA PRO A 505 55.60 11.30 -4.41
C PRO A 505 56.22 12.66 -4.85
N ALA A 506 55.48 13.53 -5.54
CA ALA A 506 55.88 14.93 -5.78
C ALA A 506 54.68 15.87 -5.86
N SER A 507 54.84 17.13 -5.42
CA SER A 507 53.76 18.13 -5.35
C SER A 507 54.29 19.57 -5.43
N ALA A 508 53.75 20.39 -6.35
CA ALA A 508 53.82 21.85 -6.32
C ALA A 508 52.77 22.48 -7.27
N GLY A 509 52.32 23.69 -6.95
CA GLY A 509 51.71 24.65 -7.91
C GLY A 509 52.49 25.97 -7.80
N PRO A 510 51.87 27.17 -7.90
CA PRO A 510 50.65 27.56 -8.63
C PRO A 510 50.90 28.80 -9.54
N THR A 511 49.95 29.25 -10.39
CA THR A 511 50.03 30.61 -10.98
C THR A 511 48.71 31.21 -11.52
N THR A 512 48.38 32.40 -10.98
CA THR A 512 47.72 33.61 -11.57
C THR A 512 46.73 33.58 -12.76
N ARG A 513 45.62 34.30 -12.54
CA ARG A 513 44.67 34.94 -13.51
C ARG A 513 45.32 36.13 -14.26
N PRO A 514 44.80 36.61 -15.41
CA PRO A 514 43.73 37.63 -15.40
C PRO A 514 42.71 37.58 -16.58
N GLY A 515 41.65 38.39 -16.51
CA GLY A 515 40.80 38.74 -17.67
C GLY A 515 39.28 38.70 -17.41
N THR A 516 38.64 39.88 -17.37
CA THR A 516 37.17 40.06 -17.35
C THR A 516 36.80 41.09 -18.42
N PRO A 517 35.60 41.01 -19.04
CA PRO A 517 34.67 42.14 -18.93
C PRO A 517 33.24 41.71 -18.55
N ALA A 518 32.39 42.69 -18.20
CA ALA A 518 31.13 42.49 -17.49
C ALA A 518 29.87 42.60 -18.37
N GLY A 519 28.70 42.23 -17.84
CA GLY A 519 27.43 42.80 -18.31
C GLY A 519 26.17 41.91 -18.30
N ALA A 520 25.65 41.51 -17.13
CA ALA A 520 24.20 41.28 -16.89
C ALA A 520 23.93 41.04 -15.39
N ALA A 521 22.87 41.63 -14.84
CA ALA A 521 22.42 41.38 -13.46
C ALA A 521 21.10 40.58 -13.45
N PRO A 522 20.95 39.54 -12.61
CA PRO A 522 19.70 38.78 -12.50
C PRO A 522 18.67 39.54 -11.65
N SER A 523 17.40 39.50 -12.07
CA SER A 523 16.28 40.08 -11.32
C SER A 523 15.92 39.25 -10.08
N ALA A 524 15.53 39.92 -8.99
CA ALA A 524 15.10 39.26 -7.76
C ALA A 524 13.71 38.58 -7.91
N PRO A 525 13.45 37.45 -7.22
CA PRO A 525 12.16 36.78 -7.26
C PRO A 525 11.08 37.52 -6.45
N VAL A 526 9.86 37.55 -6.98
CA VAL A 526 8.67 38.11 -6.32
C VAL A 526 8.10 37.10 -5.31
N PRO A 527 7.76 37.49 -4.07
CA PRO A 527 7.16 36.58 -3.09
C PRO A 527 5.70 36.22 -3.46
N PRO A 528 5.25 34.99 -3.20
CA PRO A 528 3.88 34.56 -3.48
C PRO A 528 2.85 35.21 -2.54
N ALA A 529 1.65 35.49 -3.06
CA ALA A 529 0.55 36.03 -2.29
C ALA A 529 0.02 35.04 -1.24
N GLY A 530 -0.33 35.54 -0.05
CA GLY A 530 -0.90 34.75 1.05
C GLY A 530 -2.35 34.30 0.81
N PRO A 531 -2.83 33.28 1.54
CA PRO A 531 -4.17 32.72 1.35
C PRO A 531 -5.28 33.65 1.86
N VAL A 532 -6.39 33.69 1.11
CA VAL A 532 -7.64 34.36 1.52
C VAL A 532 -8.38 33.47 2.53
N PRO A 533 -8.90 34.02 3.66
CA PRO A 533 -9.65 33.24 4.64
C PRO A 533 -11.04 32.81 4.11
N PRO A 534 -11.57 31.64 4.52
CA PRO A 534 -12.89 31.19 4.12
C PRO A 534 -14.01 32.05 4.74
N ALA A 535 -15.11 32.22 4.01
CA ALA A 535 -16.28 32.92 4.51
C ALA A 535 -17.00 32.13 5.61
N GLY A 536 -17.37 32.81 6.70
CA GLY A 536 -18.15 32.21 7.80
C GLY A 536 -19.59 31.85 7.40
N PRO A 537 -20.26 30.99 8.19
CA PRO A 537 -21.60 30.51 7.87
C PRO A 537 -22.66 31.62 7.91
N ARG A 538 -23.62 31.58 6.98
CA ARG A 538 -24.83 32.40 7.05
C ARG A 538 -25.70 31.95 8.22
N ALA A 539 -26.17 32.91 9.02
CA ALA A 539 -27.18 32.63 10.04
C ALA A 539 -28.54 32.29 9.39
N PRO A 540 -29.32 31.33 9.95
CA PRO A 540 -30.69 31.08 9.53
C PRO A 540 -31.62 32.24 9.95
N ALA A 541 -32.67 32.47 9.18
CA ALA A 541 -33.63 33.55 9.45
C ALA A 541 -34.58 33.21 10.61
N ARG A 542 -34.98 34.23 11.38
CA ARG A 542 -36.08 34.15 12.35
C ARG A 542 -37.44 34.16 11.63
N PRO A 543 -38.39 33.29 12.01
CA PRO A 543 -39.81 33.61 12.02
C PRO A 543 -40.17 34.48 13.25
N ALA A 544 -41.26 35.25 13.14
CA ALA A 544 -41.89 35.96 14.24
C ALA A 544 -43.06 35.12 14.83
N PRO A 545 -43.60 35.44 16.04
CA PRO A 545 -44.44 34.50 16.78
C PRO A 545 -45.94 34.55 16.42
N SER A 546 -46.62 33.45 16.70
CA SER A 546 -48.07 33.36 16.94
C SER A 546 -48.28 32.74 18.32
N GLY A 547 -49.37 33.10 19.02
CA GLY A 547 -49.53 32.81 20.46
C GLY A 547 -50.77 31.98 20.83
N ALA A 548 -51.03 31.92 22.14
CA ALA A 548 -52.14 31.23 22.82
C ALA A 548 -52.06 29.68 22.81
N GLU A 549 -52.53 28.93 23.83
CA GLU A 549 -53.06 29.34 25.14
C GLU A 549 -52.69 28.32 26.26
N ALA A 550 -53.29 28.45 27.45
CA ALA A 550 -52.82 27.81 28.69
C ALA A 550 -53.63 26.58 29.15
N ALA A 551 -52.98 25.68 29.90
CA ALA A 551 -53.62 24.95 31.01
C ALA A 551 -52.59 24.35 32.02
N ARG A 552 -52.89 24.53 33.31
CA ARG A 552 -52.42 23.79 34.50
C ARG A 552 -53.64 23.70 35.44
N PRO A 553 -53.83 22.67 36.29
CA PRO A 553 -53.04 22.62 37.54
C PRO A 553 -52.88 21.27 38.29
N LYS A 554 -52.01 21.31 39.32
CA LYS A 554 -52.04 20.59 40.63
C LYS A 554 -51.83 19.06 40.74
N ALA A 555 -50.85 18.70 41.59
CA ALA A 555 -50.82 17.50 42.47
C ALA A 555 -51.45 17.85 43.85
N PRO A 556 -51.38 17.03 44.93
CA PRO A 556 -50.16 16.97 45.80
C PRO A 556 -49.93 15.71 46.72
N VAL A 557 -48.79 15.70 47.45
CA VAL A 557 -48.40 14.99 48.72
C VAL A 557 -48.46 13.44 48.83
N ASP A 558 -47.62 12.73 49.63
CA ASP A 558 -46.48 13.05 50.55
C ASP A 558 -45.47 11.85 50.62
N GLY A 559 -44.42 11.70 51.45
CA GLY A 559 -43.89 12.47 52.61
C GLY A 559 -42.64 11.80 53.27
N GLY A 560 -42.45 11.94 54.60
CA GLY A 560 -41.37 11.35 55.44
C GLY A 560 -41.76 11.28 56.94
N PRO A 561 -40.84 11.27 57.97
CA PRO A 561 -39.36 11.23 57.97
C PRO A 561 -38.63 10.43 59.13
N ALA A 562 -37.31 10.20 58.97
CA ALA A 562 -36.17 10.28 59.97
C ALA A 562 -36.05 9.49 61.32
N VAL A 563 -34.79 9.48 61.86
CA VAL A 563 -34.33 9.47 63.30
C VAL A 563 -33.48 8.28 63.89
N THR A 564 -32.13 8.41 63.79
CA THR A 564 -30.99 8.20 64.76
C THR A 564 -30.68 6.92 65.61
N SER A 565 -29.39 6.84 66.02
CA SER A 565 -28.69 6.07 67.10
C SER A 565 -28.10 4.69 66.73
N GLY A 566 -26.92 4.27 67.24
CA GLY A 566 -25.90 4.94 68.09
C GLY A 566 -24.59 4.11 68.25
N SER A 567 -23.51 4.72 68.78
CA SER A 567 -22.18 4.08 69.00
C SER A 567 -21.97 3.63 70.47
N PRO A 568 -20.93 2.81 70.78
CA PRO A 568 -19.68 3.40 71.35
C PRO A 568 -18.36 2.63 71.07
N GLY A 569 -17.20 3.26 71.32
CA GLY A 569 -15.91 2.56 71.56
C GLY A 569 -14.64 3.15 70.89
N GLY A 570 -13.82 3.89 71.62
CA GLY A 570 -12.38 4.15 71.33
C GLY A 570 -11.50 3.45 72.38
N PRO A 571 -10.21 3.84 72.64
CA PRO A 571 -9.38 4.95 72.09
C PRO A 571 -8.05 4.46 71.44
N GLY A 572 -7.09 5.28 70.96
CA GLY A 572 -7.01 6.73 70.74
C GLY A 572 -5.55 7.28 70.82
N ARG A 573 -5.39 8.60 70.65
CA ARG A 573 -4.13 9.41 70.67
C ARG A 573 -3.22 9.27 69.42
N GLY A 574 -2.57 10.33 68.93
CA GLY A 574 -2.55 11.73 69.39
C GLY A 574 -2.06 12.76 68.35
N GLU A 575 -2.29 14.03 68.67
CA GLU A 575 -2.04 15.27 67.90
C GLU A 575 -0.69 15.95 68.31
N PRO A 576 -0.24 17.15 67.86
CA PRO A 576 -1.04 18.32 67.41
C PRO A 576 -0.58 19.18 66.21
N ALA A 577 -1.58 19.94 65.72
CA ALA A 577 -1.62 21.18 64.93
C ALA A 577 -0.39 22.12 64.74
N ALA A 578 -0.42 22.86 63.61
CA ALA A 578 -0.23 24.33 63.58
C ALA A 578 -0.76 25.01 62.30
N ALA A 579 -1.32 26.22 62.46
CA ALA A 579 -1.68 27.24 61.44
C ALA A 579 -1.66 28.62 62.19
N PRO A 580 -1.95 29.81 61.60
CA PRO A 580 -2.40 30.17 60.25
C PRO A 580 -1.68 31.45 59.67
N VAL A 581 -2.43 32.31 58.93
CA VAL A 581 -2.21 33.76 58.59
C VAL A 581 -1.89 34.09 57.12
N SER A 582 -2.62 35.10 56.60
CA SER A 582 -2.37 35.84 55.35
C SER A 582 -2.17 37.33 55.64
N PRO A 583 -1.43 38.08 54.80
CA PRO A 583 -1.61 39.53 54.66
C PRO A 583 -1.86 39.97 53.20
N ALA A 584 -2.07 41.27 52.98
CA ALA A 584 -2.38 41.85 51.66
C ALA A 584 -1.85 43.29 51.52
N ALA A 585 -1.94 43.79 50.28
CA ALA A 585 -1.79 45.18 49.82
C ALA A 585 -0.38 45.79 49.74
N GLY A 586 -0.20 46.62 48.70
CA GLY A 586 1.05 47.29 48.30
C GLY A 586 0.81 47.95 46.94
N ALA A 587 1.12 49.24 46.75
CA ALA A 587 0.58 50.03 45.62
C ALA A 587 1.48 51.19 45.17
N ALA A 588 1.71 51.36 43.85
CA ALA A 588 2.19 52.61 43.22
C ALA A 588 1.94 52.64 41.70
N GLY A 589 1.73 53.84 41.13
CA GLY A 589 1.58 54.10 39.67
C GLY A 589 2.89 54.58 38.98
N PRO A 590 2.85 55.33 37.85
CA PRO A 590 1.84 56.36 37.50
C PRO A 590 1.17 56.23 36.11
N GLU A 591 0.30 57.19 35.79
CA GLU A 591 -0.53 57.32 34.58
C GLU A 591 0.07 58.24 33.47
N ARG A 592 -0.60 58.22 32.29
CA ARG A 592 -0.93 59.30 31.29
C ARG A 592 -0.43 59.03 29.87
N ASP A 593 -1.22 59.16 28.79
CA ASP A 593 -2.37 60.04 28.49
C ASP A 593 -3.29 59.45 27.37
N ALA A 594 -4.41 60.12 27.05
CA ALA A 594 -5.29 59.82 25.91
C ALA A 594 -5.76 61.10 25.20
N PRO A 595 -6.14 61.04 23.91
CA PRO A 595 -7.41 61.70 23.54
C PRO A 595 -8.25 61.05 22.40
N VAL A 596 -9.56 61.02 22.63
CA VAL A 596 -10.70 61.43 21.74
C VAL A 596 -10.77 60.93 20.26
N PRO A 597 -11.90 60.33 19.81
CA PRO A 597 -12.15 59.95 18.42
C PRO A 597 -12.98 60.97 17.58
N PRO A 598 -12.92 60.92 16.23
CA PRO A 598 -13.85 61.60 15.32
C PRO A 598 -14.84 60.66 14.58
N THR A 599 -15.84 61.27 13.93
CA THR A 599 -17.06 60.66 13.34
C THR A 599 -16.95 60.25 11.84
N PRO A 600 -17.92 59.48 11.28
CA PRO A 600 -17.77 58.80 9.98
C PRO A 600 -18.14 59.66 8.75
N SER A 601 -17.75 59.22 7.54
CA SER A 601 -18.24 59.80 6.28
C SER A 601 -18.19 58.90 5.02
N ARG A 602 -19.34 58.88 4.32
CA ARG A 602 -19.61 58.74 2.87
C ARG A 602 -19.07 57.54 2.05
N LYS A 603 -20.01 56.86 1.38
CA LYS A 603 -19.79 55.98 0.20
C LYS A 603 -19.64 56.80 -1.10
N PRO A 604 -18.92 56.27 -2.11
CA PRO A 604 -19.20 56.47 -3.53
C PRO A 604 -20.13 55.37 -4.10
N ALA A 605 -20.63 55.56 -5.33
CA ALA A 605 -21.54 54.64 -6.02
C ALA A 605 -20.82 53.67 -6.99
N PRO A 606 -21.43 52.52 -7.35
CA PRO A 606 -20.91 51.63 -8.41
C PRO A 606 -21.15 52.18 -9.81
N VAL A 607 -20.34 51.76 -10.78
CA VAL A 607 -20.42 52.14 -12.20
C VAL A 607 -20.78 50.91 -13.04
N SER A 608 -21.79 51.03 -13.91
CA SER A 608 -22.20 50.00 -14.87
C SER A 608 -21.36 50.03 -16.15
N PRO A 609 -21.43 48.95 -16.96
CA PRO A 609 -21.75 49.19 -18.37
C PRO A 609 -22.87 48.27 -18.90
N ALA A 610 -23.48 48.69 -20.02
CA ALA A 610 -24.41 47.88 -20.82
C ALA A 610 -23.74 47.40 -22.14
N GLY A 611 -24.37 46.43 -22.83
CA GLY A 611 -24.00 46.03 -24.21
C GLY A 611 -24.69 46.92 -25.27
N PRO A 612 -25.30 46.37 -26.36
CA PRO A 612 -25.19 44.99 -26.89
C PRO A 612 -25.17 44.86 -28.45
N VAL A 613 -24.77 43.69 -28.97
CA VAL A 613 -24.99 43.15 -30.36
C VAL A 613 -24.86 41.60 -30.29
N GLY A 614 -25.45 40.71 -31.09
CA GLY A 614 -26.45 40.79 -32.18
C GLY A 614 -25.96 40.17 -33.51
N GLY A 615 -26.62 39.19 -34.17
CA GLY A 615 -27.71 38.31 -33.76
C GLY A 615 -28.35 37.49 -34.92
N VAL A 616 -28.52 36.16 -34.74
CA VAL A 616 -29.44 35.18 -35.45
C VAL A 616 -29.31 35.03 -37.00
N PRO A 617 -29.88 33.99 -37.70
CA PRO A 617 -30.78 32.88 -37.28
C PRO A 617 -30.51 31.45 -37.84
N VAL A 618 -31.19 30.43 -37.22
CA VAL A 618 -31.56 29.04 -37.68
C VAL A 618 -30.50 28.09 -38.32
N SER A 619 -30.62 26.75 -38.28
CA SER A 619 -31.73 25.83 -37.90
C SER A 619 -31.20 24.53 -37.22
N PRO A 620 -32.05 23.69 -36.59
CA PRO A 620 -31.61 22.64 -35.66
C PRO A 620 -31.49 21.21 -36.25
N ALA A 621 -30.78 20.34 -35.53
CA ALA A 621 -30.87 18.88 -35.61
C ALA A 621 -31.33 18.31 -34.26
N ALA A 622 -32.20 17.29 -34.28
CA ALA A 622 -32.89 16.80 -33.09
C ALA A 622 -32.09 15.74 -32.29
N PRO A 623 -32.30 15.61 -30.97
CA PRO A 623 -31.71 14.54 -30.16
C PRO A 623 -32.42 13.20 -30.43
N ALA A 624 -31.67 12.18 -30.86
CA ALA A 624 -32.20 10.84 -31.01
C ALA A 624 -32.40 10.18 -29.63
N GLN A 625 -33.65 9.90 -29.25
CA GLN A 625 -33.97 9.05 -28.12
C GLN A 625 -33.70 7.59 -28.49
N ALA A 626 -32.86 6.89 -27.73
CA ALA A 626 -32.70 5.44 -27.82
C ALA A 626 -33.49 4.79 -26.69
N ALA A 627 -34.65 4.21 -27.02
CA ALA A 627 -35.41 3.36 -26.09
C ALA A 627 -34.66 2.03 -25.83
N PRO A 628 -34.84 1.41 -24.66
CA PRO A 628 -34.17 0.14 -24.33
C PRO A 628 -34.67 -0.99 -25.23
N ALA A 629 -33.75 -1.78 -25.78
CA ALA A 629 -34.08 -2.98 -26.55
C ALA A 629 -34.63 -4.08 -25.63
N ALA A 630 -35.81 -4.60 -25.95
CA ALA A 630 -36.40 -5.74 -25.24
C ALA A 630 -35.65 -7.04 -25.59
N VAL A 631 -35.35 -7.84 -24.57
CA VAL A 631 -34.74 -9.17 -24.73
C VAL A 631 -35.84 -10.21 -24.91
N PRO A 632 -35.88 -10.99 -26.01
CA PRO A 632 -36.83 -12.08 -26.17
C PRO A 632 -36.46 -13.27 -25.26
N PRO A 633 -37.44 -14.04 -24.76
CA PRO A 633 -37.18 -15.19 -23.90
C PRO A 633 -36.49 -16.34 -24.68
N ALA A 634 -35.57 -17.03 -24.01
CA ALA A 634 -34.84 -18.15 -24.61
C ALA A 634 -35.68 -19.44 -24.64
N VAL A 635 -35.60 -20.17 -25.75
CA VAL A 635 -36.08 -21.55 -25.89
C VAL A 635 -34.86 -22.48 -25.99
N PRO A 636 -34.75 -23.54 -25.18
CA PRO A 636 -33.61 -24.44 -25.19
C PRO A 636 -33.77 -25.59 -26.20
N PRO A 637 -32.70 -26.01 -26.90
CA PRO A 637 -32.63 -27.29 -27.59
C PRO A 637 -31.70 -28.30 -26.89
N ASP A 638 -32.27 -29.48 -26.63
CA ASP A 638 -31.69 -30.83 -26.47
C ASP A 638 -30.45 -31.12 -25.58
N VAL A 639 -30.64 -32.13 -24.73
CA VAL A 639 -29.61 -32.82 -23.94
C VAL A 639 -29.29 -34.16 -24.60
N PRO A 640 -28.02 -34.47 -24.95
CA PRO A 640 -27.66 -35.79 -25.47
C PRO A 640 -27.69 -36.86 -24.36
N PRO A 641 -28.03 -38.13 -24.68
CA PRO A 641 -28.24 -39.17 -23.67
C PRO A 641 -26.94 -39.62 -23.00
N VAL A 642 -27.01 -39.78 -21.67
CA VAL A 642 -25.90 -40.29 -20.85
C VAL A 642 -25.84 -41.82 -20.92
N SER A 643 -24.68 -42.39 -21.26
CA SER A 643 -24.43 -43.83 -21.15
C SER A 643 -24.09 -44.23 -19.71
N PRO A 644 -24.55 -45.39 -19.21
CA PRO A 644 -24.31 -45.81 -17.83
C PRO A 644 -22.84 -46.16 -17.58
N ALA A 645 -22.34 -45.81 -16.39
CA ALA A 645 -20.96 -46.06 -15.98
C ALA A 645 -20.71 -47.53 -15.61
N ALA A 646 -19.50 -48.03 -15.92
CA ALA A 646 -19.05 -49.35 -15.48
C ALA A 646 -18.62 -49.32 -14.00
N VAL A 647 -18.95 -50.38 -13.26
CA VAL A 647 -18.63 -50.54 -11.84
C VAL A 647 -17.28 -51.24 -11.67
N PRO A 648 -16.31 -50.67 -10.93
CA PRO A 648 -15.09 -51.38 -10.53
C PRO A 648 -15.38 -52.37 -9.39
N PRO A 649 -14.70 -53.53 -9.33
CA PRO A 649 -14.96 -54.56 -8.32
C PRO A 649 -14.51 -54.14 -6.92
N ALA A 650 -15.19 -54.68 -5.90
CA ALA A 650 -14.90 -54.41 -4.49
C ALA A 650 -13.58 -55.05 -4.03
N GLY A 651 -12.84 -54.34 -3.17
CA GLY A 651 -11.71 -54.89 -2.43
C GLY A 651 -12.15 -55.72 -1.20
N PRO A 652 -11.24 -56.53 -0.62
CA PRO A 652 -11.54 -57.34 0.55
C PRO A 652 -11.74 -56.48 1.83
N PRO A 653 -12.50 -56.97 2.82
CA PRO A 653 -12.75 -56.25 4.07
C PRO A 653 -11.50 -56.17 4.97
N PRO A 654 -11.41 -55.15 5.85
CA PRO A 654 -10.34 -55.05 6.84
C PRO A 654 -10.49 -56.11 7.96
N ALA A 655 -9.36 -56.47 8.58
CA ALA A 655 -9.33 -57.34 9.76
C ALA A 655 -9.65 -56.56 11.06
N ASP A 656 -10.24 -57.26 12.03
CA ASP A 656 -10.63 -56.76 13.35
C ASP A 656 -9.46 -56.91 14.35
N PRO A 657 -9.03 -55.85 15.06
CA PRO A 657 -8.09 -55.91 16.16
C PRO A 657 -8.80 -55.60 17.49
N SER A 658 -9.37 -56.62 18.12
CA SER A 658 -9.88 -56.57 19.48
C SER A 658 -9.31 -57.74 20.31
N ASP A 659 -9.10 -57.49 21.61
CA ASP A 659 -8.43 -58.34 22.61
C ASP A 659 -7.02 -58.87 22.29
N GLU A 660 -6.02 -58.20 22.86
CA GLU A 660 -5.06 -58.94 23.71
C GLU A 660 -4.70 -58.11 24.94
N SER A 661 -4.69 -58.76 26.12
CA SER A 661 -4.25 -58.15 27.38
C SER A 661 -3.49 -59.19 28.21
N GLY A 662 -2.25 -58.88 28.57
CA GLY A 662 -1.33 -59.90 29.11
C GLY A 662 -0.05 -59.33 29.71
N SER A 663 0.01 -59.41 31.03
CA SER A 663 1.10 -59.05 31.96
C SER A 663 2.54 -59.46 31.61
N ALA A 664 3.47 -58.59 32.02
CA ALA A 664 4.76 -58.86 32.68
C ALA A 664 5.76 -59.91 32.12
N GLU A 665 6.95 -59.44 31.74
CA GLU A 665 8.12 -59.38 32.66
C GLU A 665 8.92 -58.07 32.44
#